data_AF-A0A9W8EF10-F1
#
_entry.id   AF-A0A9W8EF10-F1
#
_cell.length_a   1.000
_cell.length_b   1.000
_cell.length_c   1.000
_cell.angle_alpha   90.00
_cell.angle_beta   90.00
_cell.angle_gamma   90.00
#
_symmetry.space_group_name_H-M   'P 1'
#
loop_
_entity.id
_entity.type
_entity.pdbx_description
1 polymer ?
#
loop_
_entity_poly.entity_id
_entity_poly.type
_entity_poly.pdbx_seq_one_letter_code
_entity_poly.pdbx_strand_id
1 'polypeptide(L)'
;PDPGMRWFSVLRTLLDCRLFGMRMQTASVRDLLALTVSGLWGLAKPSLSRWSASLDDYLSLDQLESLVGVYGGTRSMSDMVLLRVIGDYEHTTRQSIQRVALVFGSAAASTYLKERVGRSKYLIERDENDIGVVGEDTLSNALLSVDSSKLFRTVLNFPINADESLEKTDGDPAALLLTALLDSGRGAKLGHDVFDSSLVYDPRFILPWVWTVVSARVQVDIRRLFECNAAGLALVALSSANLRFRKLAYYILDILYARVADAKNLSGQRQYLLLLDSLRNAIDGRNDTTFPRIPYAITIFVATSLNVMMHPEHALFVEVNQLLLRRPYLRLSDIPLFRDVMHSTTNARRQRTHVIRQAAQSARAFDLGMAAFKSADFVNVSLALAASPLGDVLTSKAALTMLFHLTSSENPRGLVQHVSKHSFSLLAWIRQQVSLELNALIEAASMAKLESGETADSALALVRAALRNVTALMRIVLRAIANFPLVVLSDGSFMHDRFWVVQSAAQACALGQTIVMGLVRQTLDALACSLERLGLCAEYAQPGLALSALILLRTCVDSARLLADMQAGASAQRPPALLAPAVAQKALQSLRVLEHVVNCSDRTVHLRYDPCSVVSVAKAQFSESLFCNDIVVECYGNVADSAQASPCLAATKLGECYRLCVDSLLGWCLSVPWATCTKRDAIDIISRAIVVGAPGATQAAAWIRDCQEHCTSKDDHVLNSKLQTLALSR
;
A
#
# COMPACT_ATOMS: atom_id res chain seq x y z
N PRO A 1 8.89 -45.56 24.38
CA PRO A 1 8.36 -44.18 24.30
C PRO A 1 7.71 -43.93 22.93
N ASP A 2 6.42 -43.57 22.93
CA ASP A 2 5.68 -43.23 21.71
C ASP A 2 6.47 -42.24 20.83
N PRO A 3 6.43 -42.40 19.50
CA PRO A 3 7.16 -41.51 18.58
C PRO A 3 6.78 -40.02 18.75
N GLY A 4 5.58 -39.72 19.26
CA GLY A 4 5.12 -38.35 19.55
C GLY A 4 5.88 -37.65 20.70
N MET A 5 6.23 -38.37 21.78
CA MET A 5 7.00 -37.77 22.90
C MET A 5 8.43 -37.39 22.50
N ARG A 6 9.02 -38.09 21.53
CA ARG A 6 10.37 -37.77 21.04
C ARG A 6 10.40 -36.37 20.41
N TRP A 7 9.40 -36.02 19.61
CA TRP A 7 9.33 -34.68 19.01
C TRP A 7 9.13 -33.57 20.03
N PHE A 8 8.35 -33.82 21.09
CA PHE A 8 8.21 -32.89 22.20
C PHE A 8 9.53 -32.69 22.97
N SER A 9 10.28 -33.77 23.23
CA SER A 9 11.62 -33.67 23.83
C SER A 9 12.63 -32.93 22.95
N VAL A 10 12.50 -33.02 21.63
CA VAL A 10 13.33 -32.28 20.66
C VAL A 10 12.97 -30.79 20.65
N LEU A 11 11.67 -30.47 20.68
CA LEU A 11 11.22 -29.07 20.81
C LEU A 11 11.69 -28.46 22.14
N ARG A 12 11.61 -29.24 23.23
CA ARG A 12 12.08 -28.87 24.57
C ARG A 12 13.57 -28.51 24.56
N THR A 13 14.41 -29.41 24.05
CA THR A 13 15.86 -29.20 23.97
C THR A 13 16.24 -28.04 23.05
N LEU A 14 15.49 -27.82 21.96
CA LEU A 14 15.68 -26.68 21.07
C LEU A 14 15.36 -25.34 21.75
N LEU A 15 14.26 -25.25 22.51
CA LEU A 15 13.90 -24.04 23.27
C LEU A 15 14.82 -23.77 24.47
N ASP A 16 15.45 -24.82 25.01
CA ASP A 16 16.47 -24.71 26.06
C ASP A 16 17.86 -24.33 25.53
N CYS A 17 18.11 -24.41 24.21
CA CYS A 17 19.37 -23.99 23.62
C CYS A 17 19.56 -22.47 23.69
N ARG A 18 20.59 -22.02 24.41
CA ARG A 18 20.98 -20.60 24.48
C ARG A 18 21.23 -19.96 23.10
N LEU A 19 21.79 -20.74 22.17
CA LEU A 19 22.06 -20.28 20.80
C LEU A 19 20.77 -20.06 19.99
N PHE A 20 19.67 -20.74 20.34
CA PHE A 20 18.40 -20.61 19.65
C PHE A 20 17.81 -19.20 19.83
N GLY A 21 17.73 -18.72 21.07
CA GLY A 21 17.24 -17.36 21.37
C GLY A 21 18.10 -16.26 20.72
N MET A 22 19.44 -16.42 20.72
CA MET A 22 20.34 -15.44 20.11
C MET A 22 20.32 -15.47 18.57
N ARG A 23 20.20 -16.66 17.94
CA ARG A 23 20.15 -16.79 16.48
C ARG A 23 18.76 -16.52 15.89
N MET A 24 17.70 -16.63 16.68
CA MET A 24 16.36 -16.22 16.24
C MET A 24 16.24 -14.71 16.01
N GLN A 25 17.13 -13.92 16.60
CA GLN A 25 17.20 -12.48 16.40
C GLN A 25 17.89 -12.11 15.08
N THR A 26 18.60 -13.04 14.42
CA THR A 26 19.21 -12.78 13.11
C THR A 26 18.20 -12.99 11.98
N ALA A 27 18.01 -11.94 11.17
CA ALA A 27 17.02 -11.93 10.08
C ALA A 27 17.18 -13.09 9.08
N SER A 28 18.40 -13.61 8.89
CA SER A 28 18.69 -14.67 7.92
C SER A 28 18.28 -16.07 8.36
N VAL A 29 18.16 -16.33 9.67
CA VAL A 29 17.90 -17.67 10.21
C VAL A 29 16.51 -17.77 10.85
N ARG A 30 15.88 -16.63 11.15
CA ARG A 30 14.58 -16.54 11.82
C ARG A 30 13.45 -17.30 11.12
N ASP A 31 13.34 -17.17 9.80
CA ASP A 31 12.25 -17.80 9.04
C ASP A 31 12.37 -19.33 9.02
N LEU A 32 13.60 -19.85 8.88
CA LEU A 32 13.87 -21.29 8.95
C LEU A 32 13.57 -21.85 10.34
N LEU A 33 13.98 -21.14 11.40
CA LEU A 33 13.74 -21.57 12.78
C LEU A 33 12.26 -21.46 13.18
N ALA A 34 11.52 -20.49 12.65
CA ALA A 34 10.06 -20.41 12.87
C ALA A 34 9.35 -21.60 12.22
N LEU A 35 9.78 -22.01 11.02
CA LEU A 35 9.29 -23.22 10.37
C LEU A 35 9.64 -24.49 11.14
N THR A 36 10.87 -24.62 11.68
CA THR A 36 11.22 -25.81 12.46
C THR A 36 10.41 -25.91 13.75
N VAL A 37 10.18 -24.80 14.45
CA VAL A 37 9.29 -24.76 15.62
C VAL A 37 7.88 -25.17 15.23
N SER A 38 7.33 -24.62 14.15
CA SER A 38 5.99 -24.97 13.66
C SER A 38 5.88 -26.44 13.23
N GLY A 39 6.91 -26.98 12.57
CA GLY A 39 6.94 -28.37 12.13
C GLY A 39 7.03 -29.34 13.31
N LEU A 40 7.92 -29.06 14.27
CA LEU A 40 8.04 -29.85 15.51
C LEU A 40 6.76 -29.80 16.33
N TRP A 41 6.12 -28.62 16.44
CA TRP A 41 4.83 -28.47 17.10
C TRP A 41 3.72 -29.27 16.40
N GLY A 42 3.64 -29.19 15.07
CA GLY A 42 2.68 -29.96 14.27
C GLY A 42 2.82 -31.47 14.44
N LEU A 43 4.06 -31.97 14.54
CA LEU A 43 4.34 -33.39 14.81
C LEU A 43 4.01 -33.81 16.26
N ALA A 44 4.10 -32.88 17.21
CA ALA A 44 3.80 -33.13 18.63
C ALA A 44 2.31 -32.95 18.99
N LYS A 45 1.55 -32.14 18.23
CA LYS A 45 0.14 -31.82 18.46
C LYS A 45 -0.79 -33.06 18.59
N PRO A 46 -0.68 -34.11 17.76
CA PRO A 46 -1.56 -35.27 17.85
C PRO A 46 -1.42 -36.03 19.18
N SER A 47 -0.22 -36.08 19.76
CA SER A 47 0.03 -36.71 21.06
C SER A 47 -0.61 -35.95 22.22
N LEU A 48 -0.69 -34.61 22.16
CA LEU A 48 -1.27 -33.79 23.23
C LEU A 48 -2.79 -33.98 23.36
N SER A 49 -3.49 -34.24 22.25
CA SER A 49 -4.94 -34.49 22.27
C SER A 49 -5.36 -35.82 22.90
N ARG A 50 -4.43 -36.78 23.01
CA ARG A 50 -4.69 -38.14 23.49
C ARG A 50 -4.42 -38.33 24.98
N TRP A 51 -3.68 -37.42 25.62
CA TRP A 51 -3.21 -37.56 26.98
C TRP A 51 -3.76 -36.42 27.85
N SER A 52 -4.56 -36.76 28.87
CA SER A 52 -5.02 -35.84 29.92
C SER A 52 -4.00 -35.73 31.06
N ALA A 53 -2.71 -35.63 30.73
CA ALA A 53 -1.63 -35.79 31.70
C ALA A 53 -1.22 -34.48 32.39
N SER A 54 -0.57 -34.61 33.55
CA SER A 54 -0.16 -33.56 34.49
C SER A 54 0.66 -32.41 33.86
N LEU A 55 0.66 -31.24 34.52
CA LEU A 55 1.33 -30.00 34.06
C LEU A 55 2.79 -30.20 33.58
N ASP A 56 3.52 -31.16 34.18
CA ASP A 56 4.93 -31.47 33.89
C ASP A 56 5.20 -32.03 32.46
N ASP A 57 4.16 -32.57 31.81
CA ASP A 57 4.26 -33.11 30.45
C ASP A 57 4.17 -32.02 29.37
N TYR A 58 3.86 -30.77 29.73
CA TYR A 58 3.78 -29.64 28.80
C TYR A 58 5.08 -28.81 28.75
N LEU A 59 5.13 -27.81 27.87
CA LEU A 59 6.25 -26.85 27.82
C LEU A 59 6.29 -26.13 29.15
N SER A 60 7.43 -26.15 29.83
CA SER A 60 7.59 -25.42 31.08
C SER A 60 7.50 -23.91 30.83
N LEU A 61 7.20 -23.15 31.87
CA LEU A 61 7.08 -21.69 31.79
C LEU A 61 8.34 -21.04 31.20
N ASP A 62 9.51 -21.55 31.55
CA ASP A 62 10.79 -21.07 31.03
C ASP A 62 10.94 -21.31 29.51
N GLN A 63 10.34 -22.38 28.98
CA GLN A 63 10.34 -22.68 27.54
C GLN A 63 9.36 -21.81 26.78
N LEU A 64 8.22 -21.46 27.41
CA LEU A 64 7.30 -20.47 26.88
C LEU A 64 7.90 -19.06 26.88
N GLU A 65 8.63 -18.68 27.93
CA GLU A 65 9.39 -17.42 27.99
C GLU A 65 10.43 -17.32 26.86
N SER A 66 11.16 -18.42 26.58
CA SER A 66 12.05 -18.51 25.41
C SER A 66 11.30 -18.28 24.08
N LEU A 67 10.12 -18.89 23.92
CA LEU A 67 9.30 -18.76 22.71
C LEU A 67 8.75 -17.32 22.55
N VAL A 68 8.31 -16.69 23.64
CA VAL A 68 7.84 -15.30 23.68
C VAL A 68 8.98 -14.32 23.41
N GLY A 69 10.19 -14.58 23.92
CA GLY A 69 11.37 -13.77 23.64
C GLY A 69 11.81 -13.83 22.16
N VAL A 70 11.44 -14.90 21.47
CA VAL A 70 11.68 -15.08 20.03
C VAL A 70 10.62 -14.38 19.17
N TYR A 71 9.43 -14.15 19.71
CA TYR A 71 8.33 -13.50 19.02
C TYR A 71 8.52 -11.98 19.00
N GLY A 72 8.61 -11.39 17.80
CA GLY A 72 8.86 -9.95 17.62
C GLY A 72 7.60 -9.09 17.61
N GLY A 73 6.41 -9.70 17.72
CA GLY A 73 5.13 -9.00 17.68
C GLY A 73 4.74 -8.45 16.31
N THR A 74 5.46 -8.76 15.23
CA THR A 74 5.26 -8.12 13.92
C THR A 74 4.33 -8.91 13.00
N ARG A 75 3.98 -8.34 11.83
CA ARG A 75 3.25 -9.06 10.79
C ARG A 75 4.19 -9.81 9.83
N SER A 76 5.43 -10.08 10.23
CA SER A 76 6.32 -10.93 9.42
C SER A 76 5.75 -12.33 9.30
N MET A 77 6.07 -13.03 8.21
CA MET A 77 5.61 -14.42 8.03
C MET A 77 6.08 -15.32 9.18
N SER A 78 7.30 -15.13 9.66
CA SER A 78 7.83 -15.84 10.84
C SER A 78 7.01 -15.59 12.10
N ASP A 79 6.67 -14.33 12.40
CA ASP A 79 5.86 -13.99 13.57
C ASP A 79 4.42 -14.51 13.45
N MET A 80 3.83 -14.49 12.25
CA MET A 80 2.51 -15.09 12.01
C MET A 80 2.49 -16.59 12.29
N VAL A 81 3.55 -17.31 11.91
CA VAL A 81 3.71 -18.74 12.21
C VAL A 81 3.87 -18.97 13.71
N LEU A 82 4.71 -18.19 14.39
CA LEU A 82 4.91 -18.30 15.84
C LEU A 82 3.63 -17.98 16.62
N LEU A 83 2.90 -16.94 16.22
CA LEU A 83 1.62 -16.58 16.84
C LEU A 83 0.59 -17.71 16.70
N ARG A 84 0.59 -18.43 15.57
CA ARG A 84 -0.28 -19.61 15.39
C ARG A 84 0.09 -20.74 16.34
N VAL A 85 1.39 -21.00 16.53
CA VAL A 85 1.88 -22.00 17.49
C VAL A 85 1.45 -21.63 18.91
N ILE A 86 1.58 -20.36 19.29
CA ILE A 86 1.13 -19.84 20.59
C ILE A 86 -0.39 -20.04 20.75
N GLY A 87 -1.19 -19.66 19.76
CA GLY A 87 -2.65 -19.83 19.81
C GLY A 87 -3.08 -21.31 19.86
N ASP A 88 -2.41 -22.18 19.11
CA ASP A 88 -2.62 -23.63 19.16
C ASP A 88 -2.26 -24.22 20.53
N TYR A 89 -1.18 -23.73 21.15
CA TYR A 89 -0.82 -24.10 22.52
C TYR A 89 -1.92 -23.69 23.50
N GLU A 90 -2.35 -22.43 23.50
CA GLU A 90 -3.39 -21.93 24.41
C GLU A 90 -4.72 -22.68 24.23
N HIS A 91 -5.09 -23.01 23.00
CA HIS A 91 -6.30 -23.79 22.72
C HIS A 91 -6.20 -25.22 23.28
N THR A 92 -5.01 -25.82 23.20
CA THR A 92 -4.77 -27.20 23.64
C THR A 92 -4.63 -27.32 25.15
N THR A 93 -3.88 -26.41 25.78
CA THR A 93 -3.59 -26.45 27.24
C THR A 93 -4.60 -25.69 28.08
N ARG A 94 -5.46 -24.85 27.46
CA ARG A 94 -6.38 -23.92 28.16
C ARG A 94 -5.68 -22.94 29.11
N GLN A 95 -4.35 -22.83 29.04
CA GLN A 95 -3.58 -21.86 29.81
C GLN A 95 -3.31 -20.61 28.96
N SER A 96 -3.53 -19.43 29.54
CA SER A 96 -3.23 -18.17 28.86
C SER A 96 -1.75 -17.82 28.96
N ILE A 97 -1.04 -17.76 27.83
CA ILE A 97 0.34 -17.31 27.74
C ILE A 97 0.43 -15.78 27.93
N GLN A 98 -0.67 -15.05 27.76
CA GLN A 98 -0.73 -13.59 27.87
C GLN A 98 -0.17 -12.99 29.16
N ARG A 99 -0.13 -13.75 30.27
CA ARG A 99 0.51 -13.30 31.53
C ARG A 99 2.04 -13.38 31.48
N VAL A 100 2.57 -14.36 30.76
CA VAL A 100 4.01 -14.52 30.50
C VAL A 100 4.45 -13.58 29.38
N ALA A 101 3.58 -13.31 28.41
CA ALA A 101 3.85 -12.45 27.25
C ALA A 101 3.80 -10.93 27.52
N LEU A 102 3.83 -10.49 28.78
CA LEU A 102 3.88 -9.06 29.12
C LEU A 102 5.14 -8.38 28.57
N VAL A 103 6.29 -9.08 28.60
CA VAL A 103 7.52 -8.65 27.95
C VAL A 103 7.76 -9.58 26.77
N PHE A 104 7.89 -9.05 25.55
CA PHE A 104 8.10 -9.84 24.33
C PHE A 104 9.24 -9.26 23.47
N GLY A 105 9.75 -10.06 22.53
CA GLY A 105 10.84 -9.67 21.63
C GLY A 105 12.23 -9.69 22.27
N SER A 106 13.18 -8.96 21.66
CA SER A 106 14.59 -9.02 22.01
C SER A 106 14.89 -8.54 23.44
N ALA A 107 14.13 -7.55 23.92
CA ALA A 107 14.19 -7.10 25.31
C ALA A 107 13.84 -8.23 26.27
N ALA A 108 12.75 -8.96 25.99
CA ALA A 108 12.30 -10.10 26.77
C ALA A 108 13.29 -11.26 26.75
N ALA A 109 13.84 -11.57 25.58
CA ALA A 109 14.88 -12.60 25.46
C ALA A 109 16.08 -12.28 26.39
N SER A 110 16.48 -11.01 26.47
CA SER A 110 17.60 -10.61 27.34
C SER A 110 17.25 -10.68 28.84
N THR A 111 16.03 -10.35 29.23
CA THR A 111 15.57 -10.40 30.63
C THR A 111 15.36 -11.84 31.07
N TYR A 112 14.67 -12.66 30.28
CA TYR A 112 14.46 -14.07 30.60
C TYR A 112 15.77 -14.85 30.62
N LEU A 113 16.71 -14.58 29.71
CA LEU A 113 18.03 -15.20 29.76
C LEU A 113 18.81 -14.80 31.02
N LYS A 114 18.76 -13.53 31.43
CA LYS A 114 19.41 -13.06 32.67
C LYS A 114 18.78 -13.67 33.92
N GLU A 115 17.46 -13.68 34.00
CA GLU A 115 16.72 -14.28 35.11
C GLU A 115 16.98 -15.78 35.21
N ARG A 116 16.97 -16.49 34.07
CA ARG A 116 17.26 -17.92 34.02
C ARG A 116 18.70 -18.24 34.43
N VAL A 117 19.67 -17.43 34.01
CA VAL A 117 21.08 -17.56 34.45
C VAL A 117 21.22 -17.25 35.94
N GLY A 118 20.52 -16.23 36.45
CA GLY A 118 20.47 -15.91 37.87
C GLY A 118 19.91 -17.07 38.68
N ARG A 119 18.71 -17.55 38.35
CA ARG A 119 18.05 -18.67 39.04
C ARG A 119 18.90 -19.94 39.02
N SER A 120 19.48 -20.29 37.85
CA SER A 120 20.36 -21.45 37.72
C SER A 120 21.66 -21.30 38.54
N LYS A 121 22.17 -20.08 38.73
CA LYS A 121 23.37 -19.81 39.52
C LYS A 121 23.09 -19.86 41.03
N TYR A 122 21.88 -19.48 41.45
CA TYR A 122 21.50 -19.38 42.86
C TYR A 122 20.57 -20.50 43.36
N LEU A 123 20.25 -21.50 42.52
CA LEU A 123 19.37 -22.63 42.85
C LEU A 123 18.01 -22.19 43.42
N ILE A 124 17.47 -21.08 42.91
CA ILE A 124 16.17 -20.56 43.32
C ILE A 124 15.10 -21.34 42.56
N GLU A 125 14.36 -22.20 43.26
CA GLU A 125 13.16 -22.86 42.73
C GLU A 125 12.04 -21.82 42.56
N ARG A 126 11.26 -21.94 41.48
CA ARG A 126 10.19 -21.00 41.16
C ARG A 126 8.93 -21.46 41.86
N ASP A 127 8.36 -20.63 42.73
CA ASP A 127 7.04 -20.88 43.30
C ASP A 127 5.99 -20.78 42.18
N GLU A 128 5.25 -21.86 41.93
CA GLU A 128 4.14 -21.86 40.95
C GLU A 128 3.04 -20.85 41.31
N ASN A 129 2.99 -20.42 42.58
CA ASN A 129 2.05 -19.41 43.06
C ASN A 129 2.43 -17.96 42.71
N ASP A 130 3.68 -17.70 42.29
CA ASP A 130 4.12 -16.37 41.81
C ASP A 130 3.71 -16.12 40.34
N ILE A 131 3.11 -17.12 39.67
CA ILE A 131 2.63 -17.04 38.29
C ILE A 131 1.40 -16.12 38.23
N GLY A 132 1.66 -14.83 38.00
CA GLY A 132 0.62 -13.81 37.78
C GLY A 132 0.62 -12.66 38.77
N VAL A 133 1.58 -12.60 39.71
CA VAL A 133 1.84 -11.37 40.47
C VAL A 133 2.60 -10.41 39.58
N VAL A 134 1.83 -9.63 38.83
CA VAL A 134 2.36 -8.57 37.98
C VAL A 134 2.78 -7.41 38.89
N GLY A 135 4.07 -7.30 39.23
CA GLY A 135 4.61 -6.19 40.00
C GLY A 135 4.66 -4.88 39.18
N GLU A 136 4.72 -3.73 39.86
CA GLU A 136 4.86 -2.40 39.24
C GLU A 136 6.08 -2.35 38.29
N ASP A 137 7.19 -2.95 38.71
CA ASP A 137 8.43 -3.01 37.93
C ASP A 137 8.27 -3.83 36.63
N THR A 138 7.48 -4.90 36.66
CA THR A 138 7.25 -5.73 35.47
C THR A 138 6.40 -5.01 34.43
N LEU A 139 5.39 -4.23 34.85
CA LEU A 139 4.56 -3.41 33.96
C LEU A 139 5.34 -2.24 33.37
N SER A 140 6.15 -1.59 34.20
CA SER A 140 6.98 -0.48 33.72
C SER A 140 8.03 -0.97 32.71
N ASN A 141 8.66 -2.13 32.95
CA ASN A 141 9.55 -2.77 31.99
C ASN A 141 8.82 -3.23 30.72
N ALA A 142 7.59 -3.75 30.83
CA ALA A 142 6.77 -4.10 29.67
C ALA A 142 6.49 -2.88 28.78
N LEU A 143 6.08 -1.75 29.37
CA LEU A 143 5.85 -0.49 28.65
C LEU A 143 7.12 0.05 27.99
N LEU A 144 8.28 -0.10 28.64
CA LEU A 144 9.59 0.32 28.08
C LEU A 144 10.09 -0.60 26.97
N SER A 145 9.70 -1.88 26.97
CA SER A 145 10.14 -2.86 25.97
C SER A 145 9.51 -2.63 24.58
N VAL A 146 8.36 -1.96 24.54
CA VAL A 146 7.61 -1.71 23.31
C VAL A 146 8.11 -0.47 22.60
N ASP A 147 8.37 -0.59 21.30
CA ASP A 147 8.77 0.53 20.46
C ASP A 147 7.57 1.44 20.17
N SER A 148 7.59 2.64 20.76
CA SER A 148 6.54 3.66 20.61
C SER A 148 6.35 4.11 19.16
N SER A 149 7.43 4.17 18.37
CA SER A 149 7.38 4.58 16.96
C SER A 149 6.72 3.51 16.11
N LYS A 150 7.05 2.24 16.38
CA LYS A 150 6.45 1.09 15.71
C LYS A 150 4.98 0.92 16.07
N LEU A 151 4.63 1.12 17.33
CA LEU A 151 3.23 1.07 17.77
C LEU A 151 2.44 2.24 17.18
N PHE A 152 3.01 3.45 17.11
CA PHE A 152 2.37 4.56 16.39
C PHE A 152 2.14 4.24 14.91
N ARG A 153 3.13 3.67 14.21
CA ARG A 153 2.95 3.19 12.82
C ARG A 153 1.83 2.15 12.73
N THR A 154 1.66 1.31 13.75
CA THR A 154 0.58 0.33 13.85
C THR A 154 -0.79 0.98 13.99
N VAL A 155 -0.89 2.06 14.78
CA VAL A 155 -2.11 2.88 14.90
C VAL A 155 -2.49 3.51 13.54
N LEU A 156 -1.50 4.03 12.82
CA LEU A 156 -1.69 4.66 11.50
C LEU A 156 -2.00 3.65 10.37
N ASN A 157 -1.55 2.40 10.51
CA ASN A 157 -1.70 1.34 9.51
C ASN A 157 -2.59 0.19 10.01
N PHE A 158 -3.57 0.50 10.86
CA PHE A 158 -4.42 -0.51 11.45
C PHE A 158 -5.29 -1.20 10.36
N PRO A 159 -5.42 -2.54 10.39
CA PRO A 159 -6.23 -3.29 9.43
C PRO A 159 -7.73 -3.12 9.73
N ILE A 160 -8.37 -2.22 9.00
CA ILE A 160 -9.76 -1.82 9.28
C ILE A 160 -10.79 -2.74 8.60
N ASN A 161 -10.57 -3.08 7.33
CA ASN A 161 -11.48 -3.91 6.52
C ASN A 161 -11.00 -5.37 6.37
N ALA A 162 -10.04 -5.80 7.19
CA ALA A 162 -9.41 -7.13 7.08
C ALA A 162 -10.27 -8.25 7.71
N ASP A 163 -11.58 -8.22 7.46
CA ASP A 163 -12.54 -9.20 7.99
C ASP A 163 -12.42 -10.58 7.36
N GLU A 164 -11.64 -10.75 6.28
CA GLU A 164 -11.50 -12.05 5.61
C GLU A 164 -10.06 -12.52 5.41
N SER A 165 -9.10 -11.66 5.07
CA SER A 165 -7.73 -12.10 4.75
C SER A 165 -6.92 -12.56 5.97
N LEU A 166 -7.34 -12.20 7.18
CA LEU A 166 -6.63 -12.53 8.41
C LEU A 166 -7.07 -13.87 9.01
N GLU A 167 -8.35 -14.22 8.91
CA GLU A 167 -8.88 -15.51 9.37
C GLU A 167 -8.98 -16.54 8.22
N LYS A 168 -9.07 -16.11 6.95
CA LYS A 168 -9.11 -16.94 5.74
C LYS A 168 -7.91 -16.68 4.81
N THR A 169 -6.67 -16.75 5.31
CA THR A 169 -5.63 -17.26 4.41
C THR A 169 -5.97 -18.73 4.19
N ASP A 170 -6.55 -19.05 3.04
CA ASP A 170 -6.90 -20.43 2.61
C ASP A 170 -5.67 -21.37 2.47
N GLY A 171 -4.51 -20.95 2.98
CA GLY A 171 -3.28 -21.74 3.08
C GLY A 171 -2.63 -21.57 4.45
N ASP A 172 -2.02 -22.65 4.94
CA ASP A 172 -1.23 -22.62 6.16
C ASP A 172 -0.09 -21.58 6.02
N PRO A 173 0.09 -20.63 6.96
CA PRO A 173 1.17 -19.64 6.90
C PRO A 173 2.55 -20.28 6.84
N ALA A 174 2.71 -21.48 7.40
CA ALA A 174 3.92 -22.29 7.27
C ALA A 174 4.14 -22.78 5.83
N ALA A 175 3.08 -23.17 5.11
CA ALA A 175 3.16 -23.55 3.71
C ALA A 175 3.49 -22.35 2.82
N LEU A 176 2.89 -21.18 3.08
CA LEU A 176 3.19 -19.92 2.38
C LEU A 176 4.61 -19.44 2.61
N LEU A 177 5.11 -19.57 3.85
CA LEU A 177 6.50 -19.23 4.18
C LEU A 177 7.47 -20.24 3.52
N LEU A 178 7.11 -21.52 3.47
CA LEU A 178 7.89 -22.54 2.76
C LEU A 178 7.95 -22.28 1.25
N THR A 179 6.82 -21.96 0.60
CA THR A 179 6.80 -21.58 -0.82
C THR A 179 7.61 -20.32 -1.05
N ALA A 180 7.48 -19.32 -0.17
CA ALA A 180 8.26 -18.09 -0.26
C ALA A 180 9.77 -18.37 -0.15
N LEU A 181 10.23 -19.25 0.75
CA LEU A 181 11.65 -19.61 0.87
C LEU A 181 12.17 -20.43 -0.32
N LEU A 182 11.35 -21.34 -0.86
CA LEU A 182 11.69 -22.10 -2.06
C LEU A 182 11.78 -21.20 -3.30
N ASP A 183 10.87 -20.22 -3.41
CA ASP A 183 10.88 -19.20 -4.47
C ASP A 183 11.97 -18.13 -4.24
N SER A 184 12.39 -17.91 -2.99
CA SER A 184 13.52 -17.02 -2.64
C SER A 184 14.84 -17.53 -3.21
N GLY A 185 15.01 -18.85 -3.37
CA GLY A 185 16.13 -19.45 -4.11
C GLY A 185 16.12 -19.12 -5.62
N ARG A 186 14.98 -18.66 -6.16
CA ARG A 186 14.81 -18.15 -7.54
C ARG A 186 14.63 -16.62 -7.61
N GLY A 187 14.86 -15.90 -6.51
CA GLY A 187 14.97 -14.45 -6.50
C GLY A 187 13.66 -13.69 -6.74
N ALA A 188 12.52 -14.24 -6.33
CA ALA A 188 11.28 -13.50 -6.17
C ALA A 188 11.27 -12.80 -4.81
N LYS A 189 11.80 -11.57 -4.72
CA LYS A 189 11.39 -10.66 -3.64
C LYS A 189 9.94 -10.28 -3.94
N LEU A 190 8.99 -10.94 -3.28
CA LEU A 190 7.59 -10.50 -3.19
C LEU A 190 7.61 -9.02 -2.81
N GLY A 191 7.19 -8.17 -3.75
CA GLY A 191 7.41 -6.73 -3.72
C GLY A 191 6.87 -6.08 -2.45
N HIS A 192 7.60 -5.07 -1.95
CA HIS A 192 7.26 -3.97 -1.02
C HIS A 192 6.39 -4.25 0.24
N ASP A 193 5.38 -5.12 0.18
CA ASP A 193 4.50 -5.57 1.28
C ASP A 193 5.29 -6.27 2.41
N VAL A 194 6.43 -6.93 2.09
CA VAL A 194 7.26 -7.64 3.08
C VAL A 194 8.05 -6.67 3.97
N PHE A 195 8.49 -5.53 3.45
CA PHE A 195 9.25 -4.54 4.22
C PHE A 195 8.34 -3.80 5.21
N ASP A 196 7.14 -3.38 4.77
CA ASP A 196 6.20 -2.66 5.65
C ASP A 196 5.59 -3.55 6.74
N SER A 197 5.42 -4.85 6.50
CA SER A 197 4.86 -5.80 7.48
C SER A 197 5.76 -6.01 8.71
N SER A 198 7.07 -5.82 8.56
CA SER A 198 8.04 -5.89 9.67
C SER A 198 8.06 -4.62 10.55
N LEU A 199 7.56 -3.50 10.01
CA LEU A 199 7.57 -2.17 10.62
C LEU A 199 6.30 -1.85 11.43
N VAL A 200 5.39 -2.82 11.52
CA VAL A 200 4.08 -2.70 12.19
C VAL A 200 3.89 -3.91 13.12
N TYR A 201 3.34 -3.69 14.32
CA TYR A 201 2.95 -4.77 15.23
C TYR A 201 1.67 -5.45 14.74
N ASP A 202 1.50 -6.74 15.03
CA ASP A 202 0.27 -7.47 14.73
C ASP A 202 -0.83 -7.12 15.75
N PRO A 203 -1.94 -6.47 15.32
CA PRO A 203 -3.05 -6.11 16.20
C PRO A 203 -3.67 -7.29 16.95
N ARG A 204 -3.58 -8.52 16.41
CA ARG A 204 -4.11 -9.73 17.08
C ARG A 204 -3.42 -10.01 18.40
N PHE A 205 -2.14 -9.67 18.50
CA PHE A 205 -1.35 -9.87 19.70
C PHE A 205 -1.28 -8.61 20.54
N ILE A 206 -0.97 -7.47 19.89
CA ILE A 206 -0.69 -6.24 20.64
C ILE A 206 -1.94 -5.67 21.30
N LEU A 207 -3.14 -5.87 20.72
CA LEU A 207 -4.38 -5.34 21.31
C LEU A 207 -4.78 -6.13 22.59
N PRO A 208 -4.77 -7.48 22.62
CA PRO A 208 -4.88 -8.22 23.87
C PRO A 208 -3.78 -7.91 24.89
N TRP A 209 -2.55 -7.62 24.44
CA TRP A 209 -1.48 -7.16 25.34
C TRP A 209 -1.81 -5.81 25.99
N VAL A 210 -2.39 -4.85 25.26
CA VAL A 210 -2.88 -3.59 25.87
C VAL A 210 -3.95 -3.88 26.92
N TRP A 211 -4.86 -4.83 26.64
CA TRP A 211 -5.86 -5.26 27.62
C TRP A 211 -5.23 -5.81 28.91
N THR A 212 -4.19 -6.64 28.83
CA THR A 212 -3.54 -7.18 30.03
C THR A 212 -2.84 -6.10 30.85
N VAL A 213 -2.18 -5.14 30.19
CA VAL A 213 -1.54 -4.00 30.85
C VAL A 213 -2.56 -3.12 31.57
N VAL A 214 -3.66 -2.73 30.89
CA VAL A 214 -4.69 -1.83 31.45
C VAL A 214 -5.51 -2.51 32.55
N SER A 215 -5.74 -3.82 32.42
CA SER A 215 -6.54 -4.61 33.38
C SER A 215 -5.74 -5.10 34.60
N ALA A 216 -4.42 -4.88 34.63
CA ALA A 216 -3.60 -5.27 35.75
C ALA A 216 -4.07 -4.61 37.05
N ARG A 217 -4.15 -5.35 38.16
CA ARG A 217 -4.65 -4.82 39.45
C ARG A 217 -3.76 -3.72 40.07
N VAL A 218 -2.57 -3.54 39.52
CA VAL A 218 -1.54 -2.61 39.97
C VAL A 218 -1.73 -1.23 39.33
N GLN A 219 -1.16 -0.18 39.93
CA GLN A 219 -1.17 1.16 39.33
C GLN A 219 -0.33 1.18 38.05
N VAL A 220 -0.93 1.68 36.96
CA VAL A 220 -0.28 1.80 35.66
C VAL A 220 0.14 3.25 35.45
N ASP A 221 1.38 3.48 35.01
CA ASP A 221 1.82 4.80 34.59
C ASP A 221 1.14 5.18 33.26
N ILE A 222 0.05 5.94 33.37
CA ILE A 222 -0.79 6.35 32.25
C ILE A 222 -0.03 7.22 31.26
N ARG A 223 0.91 8.05 31.75
CA ARG A 223 1.71 8.89 30.89
C ARG A 223 2.55 8.03 29.95
N ARG A 224 3.24 7.02 30.49
CA ARG A 224 4.00 6.06 29.67
C ARG A 224 3.11 5.27 28.72
N LEU A 225 1.90 4.92 29.15
CA LEU A 225 0.92 4.22 28.31
C LEU A 225 0.48 5.06 27.10
N PHE A 226 0.38 6.38 27.27
CA PHE A 226 0.14 7.31 26.16
C PHE A 226 1.40 7.51 25.31
N GLU A 227 2.57 7.69 25.91
CA GLU A 227 3.86 7.85 25.21
C GLU A 227 4.20 6.65 24.32
N CYS A 228 3.87 5.43 24.74
CA CYS A 228 4.05 4.21 23.91
C CYS A 228 2.94 3.99 22.88
N ASN A 229 1.93 4.86 22.80
CA ASN A 229 0.78 4.80 21.88
C ASN A 229 -0.22 3.66 22.12
N ALA A 230 -0.13 2.92 23.24
CA ALA A 230 -1.00 1.77 23.52
C ALA A 230 -2.49 2.15 23.59
N ALA A 231 -2.82 3.28 24.21
CA ALA A 231 -4.19 3.81 24.21
C ALA A 231 -4.68 4.15 22.79
N GLY A 232 -3.80 4.70 21.94
CA GLY A 232 -4.11 5.03 20.55
C GLY A 232 -4.50 3.80 19.74
N LEU A 233 -3.88 2.65 20.00
CA LEU A 233 -4.22 1.38 19.38
C LEU A 233 -5.64 0.91 19.76
N ALA A 234 -5.99 1.00 21.03
CA ALA A 234 -7.34 0.67 21.50
C ALA A 234 -8.40 1.58 20.87
N LEU A 235 -8.12 2.89 20.79
CA LEU A 235 -9.02 3.86 20.13
C LEU A 235 -9.24 3.53 18.66
N VAL A 236 -8.16 3.26 17.91
CA VAL A 236 -8.26 2.91 16.48
C VAL A 236 -8.98 1.58 16.25
N ALA A 237 -8.83 0.60 17.14
CA ALA A 237 -9.50 -0.69 17.02
C ALA A 237 -11.05 -0.59 17.06
N LEU A 238 -11.63 0.51 17.57
CA LEU A 238 -13.08 0.80 17.47
C LEU A 238 -13.57 0.94 16.03
N SER A 239 -12.68 1.30 15.11
CA SER A 239 -12.99 1.46 13.68
C SER A 239 -12.90 0.16 12.88
N SER A 240 -12.42 -0.92 13.50
CA SER A 240 -12.29 -2.23 12.86
C SER A 240 -13.65 -2.78 12.43
N ALA A 241 -13.71 -3.46 11.28
CA ALA A 241 -14.87 -4.20 10.85
C ALA A 241 -15.09 -5.48 11.70
N ASN A 242 -14.02 -6.02 12.29
CA ASN A 242 -14.07 -7.21 13.14
C ASN A 242 -14.67 -6.89 14.52
N LEU A 243 -15.79 -7.56 14.84
CA LEU A 243 -16.50 -7.37 16.10
C LEU A 243 -15.63 -7.70 17.33
N ARG A 244 -14.73 -8.69 17.25
CA ARG A 244 -13.85 -9.07 18.36
C ARG A 244 -12.91 -7.94 18.76
N PHE A 245 -12.28 -7.29 17.77
CA PHE A 245 -11.41 -6.14 18.02
C PHE A 245 -12.20 -4.96 18.57
N ARG A 246 -13.38 -4.66 18.03
CA ARG A 246 -14.23 -3.59 18.57
C ARG A 246 -14.61 -3.86 20.03
N LYS A 247 -15.09 -5.07 20.34
CA LYS A 247 -15.47 -5.47 21.71
C LYS A 247 -14.31 -5.26 22.69
N LEU A 248 -13.15 -5.80 22.37
CA LEU A 248 -11.97 -5.70 23.22
C LEU A 248 -11.49 -4.25 23.38
N ALA A 249 -11.56 -3.45 22.31
CA ALA A 249 -11.27 -2.02 22.36
C ALA A 249 -12.22 -1.25 23.30
N TYR A 250 -13.53 -1.50 23.22
CA TYR A 250 -14.50 -0.90 24.14
C TYR A 250 -14.20 -1.25 25.60
N TYR A 251 -13.91 -2.51 25.90
CA TYR A 251 -13.55 -2.94 27.25
C TYR A 251 -12.25 -2.30 27.76
N ILE A 252 -11.23 -2.20 26.90
CA ILE A 252 -9.98 -1.48 27.25
C ILE A 252 -10.31 -0.04 27.63
N LEU A 253 -11.14 0.65 26.84
CA LEU A 253 -11.44 2.06 27.05
C LEU A 253 -12.27 2.32 28.30
N ASP A 254 -13.19 1.42 28.66
CA ASP A 254 -13.96 1.54 29.91
C ASP A 254 -13.03 1.51 31.13
N ILE A 255 -12.06 0.58 31.14
CA ILE A 255 -11.09 0.48 32.23
C ILE A 255 -10.11 1.66 32.18
N LEU A 256 -9.61 2.01 30.98
CA LEU A 256 -8.68 3.11 30.80
C LEU A 256 -9.29 4.43 31.29
N TYR A 257 -10.56 4.69 31.03
CA TYR A 257 -11.25 5.89 31.51
C TYR A 257 -11.20 6.01 33.04
N ALA A 258 -11.55 4.94 33.75
CA ALA A 258 -11.47 4.90 35.22
C ALA A 258 -10.03 5.13 35.70
N ARG A 259 -9.03 4.49 35.07
CA ARG A 259 -7.62 4.71 35.41
C ARG A 259 -7.20 6.16 35.20
N VAL A 260 -7.57 6.77 34.08
CA VAL A 260 -7.26 8.18 33.79
C VAL A 260 -7.89 9.10 34.83
N ALA A 261 -9.11 8.81 35.29
CA ALA A 261 -9.78 9.57 36.34
C ALA A 261 -9.10 9.43 37.72
N ASP A 262 -8.56 8.25 38.03
CA ASP A 262 -7.91 7.97 39.31
C ASP A 262 -6.41 8.39 39.36
N ALA A 263 -5.83 8.80 38.24
CA ALA A 263 -4.41 9.14 38.14
C ALA A 263 -4.06 10.48 38.80
N LYS A 264 -3.45 10.42 39.99
CA LYS A 264 -3.12 11.60 40.81
C LYS A 264 -2.05 12.53 40.22
N ASN A 265 -1.13 12.01 39.40
CA ASN A 265 0.05 12.76 38.89
C ASN A 265 0.02 12.99 37.36
N LEU A 266 -1.15 12.90 36.73
CA LEU A 266 -1.27 13.08 35.28
C LEU A 266 -1.46 14.56 34.93
N SER A 267 -0.42 15.21 34.40
CA SER A 267 -0.53 16.58 33.88
C SER A 267 -1.56 16.62 32.74
N GLY A 268 -2.48 17.58 32.75
CA GLY A 268 -3.52 17.68 31.73
C GLY A 268 -4.64 16.64 31.84
N GLN A 269 -4.77 15.93 32.97
CA GLN A 269 -5.80 14.91 33.23
C GLN A 269 -7.20 15.30 32.74
N ARG A 270 -7.66 16.52 33.09
CA ARG A 270 -8.98 17.02 32.67
C ARG A 270 -9.13 17.11 31.15
N GLN A 271 -8.07 17.46 30.44
CA GLN A 271 -8.11 17.56 28.98
C GLN A 271 -8.26 16.16 28.36
N TYR A 272 -7.55 15.16 28.88
CA TYR A 272 -7.70 13.77 28.42
C TYR A 272 -9.10 13.24 28.69
N LEU A 273 -9.65 13.51 29.88
CA LEU A 273 -11.03 13.15 30.19
C LEU A 273 -12.03 13.85 29.26
N LEU A 274 -11.85 15.14 28.96
CA LEU A 274 -12.69 15.86 27.99
C LEU A 274 -12.62 15.23 26.59
N LEU A 275 -11.43 14.81 26.14
CA LEU A 275 -11.29 14.13 24.86
C LEU A 275 -12.05 12.78 24.86
N LEU A 276 -11.88 11.97 25.91
CA LEU A 276 -12.56 10.68 26.05
C LEU A 276 -14.08 10.84 26.19
N ASP A 277 -14.53 11.84 26.95
CA ASP A 277 -15.95 12.19 27.10
C ASP A 277 -16.54 12.66 25.76
N SER A 278 -15.81 13.46 24.99
CA SER A 278 -16.25 13.92 23.67
C SER A 278 -16.47 12.77 22.69
N LEU A 279 -15.65 11.71 22.78
CA LEU A 279 -15.82 10.49 22.01
C LEU A 279 -16.96 9.64 22.57
N ARG A 280 -17.02 9.44 23.88
CA ARG A 280 -18.07 8.68 24.58
C ARG A 280 -19.46 9.23 24.26
N ASN A 281 -19.63 10.55 24.32
CA ASN A 281 -20.89 11.24 24.04
C ASN A 281 -21.27 11.20 22.55
N ALA A 282 -20.33 10.89 21.65
CA ALA A 282 -20.59 10.77 20.22
C ALA A 282 -21.06 9.35 19.81
N ILE A 283 -20.91 8.37 20.70
CA ILE A 283 -21.21 6.97 20.40
C ILE A 283 -22.67 6.67 20.74
N ASP A 284 -23.49 6.62 19.71
CA ASP A 284 -24.90 6.26 19.82
C ASP A 284 -25.11 4.73 19.69
N GLY A 285 -26.06 4.19 20.44
CA GLY A 285 -26.54 2.80 20.26
C GLY A 285 -25.62 1.69 20.79
N ARG A 286 -24.65 2.01 21.66
CA ARG A 286 -23.90 1.01 22.42
C ARG A 286 -24.79 0.40 23.52
N ASN A 287 -24.88 -0.92 23.55
CA ASN A 287 -25.49 -1.70 24.63
C ASN A 287 -24.65 -2.97 24.87
N ASP A 288 -25.06 -3.85 25.80
CA ASP A 288 -24.30 -5.05 26.15
C ASP A 288 -24.08 -6.02 24.98
N THR A 289 -24.93 -5.94 23.95
CA THR A 289 -24.90 -6.80 22.76
C THR A 289 -24.39 -6.09 21.51
N THR A 290 -24.45 -4.75 21.46
CA THR A 290 -24.11 -3.92 20.30
C THR A 290 -22.85 -3.10 20.54
N PHE A 291 -21.87 -3.30 19.67
CA PHE A 291 -20.59 -2.59 19.69
C PHE A 291 -20.47 -1.79 18.39
N PRO A 292 -21.01 -0.56 18.34
CA PRO A 292 -21.08 0.23 17.12
C PRO A 292 -19.68 0.55 16.60
N ARG A 293 -19.53 0.53 15.28
CA ARG A 293 -18.27 0.87 14.60
C ARG A 293 -18.14 2.39 14.51
N ILE A 294 -16.98 2.91 14.86
CA ILE A 294 -16.68 4.34 14.79
C ILE A 294 -15.89 4.63 13.50
N PRO A 295 -16.17 5.72 12.77
CA PRO A 295 -15.41 6.07 11.58
C PRO A 295 -13.91 6.25 11.86
N TYR A 296 -13.07 5.69 11.00
CA TYR A 296 -11.62 5.66 11.23
C TYR A 296 -10.98 7.06 11.37
N ALA A 297 -11.48 8.08 10.65
CA ALA A 297 -10.98 9.46 10.82
C ALA A 297 -11.20 10.01 12.24
N ILE A 298 -12.27 9.60 12.92
CA ILE A 298 -12.52 10.01 14.31
C ILE A 298 -11.56 9.29 15.23
N THR A 299 -11.43 7.98 15.10
CA THR A 299 -10.57 7.19 15.99
C THR A 299 -9.10 7.55 15.85
N ILE A 300 -8.62 7.81 14.62
CA ILE A 300 -7.24 8.24 14.38
C ILE A 300 -7.01 9.66 14.91
N PHE A 301 -8.00 10.56 14.78
CA PHE A 301 -7.93 11.90 15.34
C PHE A 301 -7.83 11.86 16.86
N VAL A 302 -8.66 11.05 17.53
CA VAL A 302 -8.60 10.92 19.00
C VAL A 302 -7.28 10.30 19.43
N ALA A 303 -6.82 9.24 18.75
CA ALA A 303 -5.54 8.59 19.06
C ALA A 303 -4.34 9.54 18.89
N THR A 304 -4.30 10.32 17.81
CA THR A 304 -3.25 11.32 17.58
C THR A 304 -3.37 12.52 18.51
N SER A 305 -4.59 12.91 18.90
CA SER A 305 -4.83 14.00 19.85
C SER A 305 -4.26 13.70 21.23
N LEU A 306 -4.28 12.44 21.68
CA LEU A 306 -3.59 12.04 22.93
C LEU A 306 -2.09 12.42 22.88
N ASN A 307 -1.42 12.18 21.76
CA ASN A 307 -0.02 12.58 21.58
C ASN A 307 0.15 14.09 21.50
N VAL A 308 -0.73 14.79 20.78
CA VAL A 308 -0.69 16.25 20.68
C VAL A 308 -0.81 16.88 22.07
N MET A 309 -1.69 16.35 22.92
CA MET A 309 -1.94 16.90 24.26
C MET A 309 -0.80 16.65 25.25
N MET A 310 0.00 15.61 25.05
CA MET A 310 1.24 15.40 25.81
C MET A 310 2.34 16.40 25.46
N HIS A 311 2.26 17.07 24.30
CA HIS A 311 3.30 17.90 23.72
C HIS A 311 2.75 19.31 23.41
N PRO A 312 2.74 20.24 24.38
CA PRO A 312 2.20 21.59 24.21
C PRO A 312 2.83 22.38 23.06
N GLU A 313 4.06 22.05 22.66
CA GLU A 313 4.79 22.61 21.52
C GLU A 313 4.22 22.17 20.16
N HIS A 314 3.33 21.18 20.13
CA HIS A 314 2.77 20.65 18.90
C HIS A 314 1.84 21.68 18.22
N ALA A 315 1.95 21.78 16.89
CA ALA A 315 1.24 22.81 16.11
C ALA A 315 -0.29 22.77 16.21
N LEU A 316 -0.87 21.61 16.55
CA LEU A 316 -2.33 21.40 16.73
C LEU A 316 -2.81 21.51 18.18
N PHE A 317 -1.93 21.75 19.15
CA PHE A 317 -2.29 21.72 20.56
C PHE A 317 -3.42 22.71 20.90
N VAL A 318 -3.35 23.91 20.32
CA VAL A 318 -4.35 24.97 20.56
C VAL A 318 -5.69 24.59 19.92
N GLU A 319 -5.66 24.10 18.69
CA GLU A 319 -6.84 23.77 17.89
C GLU A 319 -7.62 22.60 18.50
N VAL A 320 -6.91 21.56 18.97
CA VAL A 320 -7.51 20.41 19.65
C VAL A 320 -8.21 20.87 20.93
N ASN A 321 -7.55 21.68 21.76
CA ASN A 321 -8.15 22.19 22.99
C ASN A 321 -9.35 23.11 22.72
N GLN A 322 -9.28 23.99 21.71
CA GLN A 322 -10.40 24.83 21.30
C GLN A 322 -11.60 23.99 20.82
N LEU A 323 -11.35 22.92 20.06
CA LEU A 323 -12.41 22.01 19.61
C LEU A 323 -13.12 21.35 20.80
N LEU A 324 -12.35 20.84 21.77
CA LEU A 324 -12.89 20.18 22.97
C LEU A 324 -13.71 21.14 23.84
N LEU A 325 -13.31 22.41 23.93
CA LEU A 325 -14.04 23.42 24.68
C LEU A 325 -15.29 23.94 23.94
N ARG A 326 -15.30 23.88 22.60
CA ARG A 326 -16.41 24.38 21.78
C ARG A 326 -17.60 23.43 21.75
N ARG A 327 -17.38 22.12 21.83
CA ARG A 327 -18.43 21.10 21.68
C ARG A 327 -18.26 19.95 22.67
N PRO A 328 -19.36 19.49 23.30
CA PRO A 328 -19.30 18.38 24.26
C PRO A 328 -19.22 16.99 23.62
N TYR A 329 -19.33 16.89 22.29
CA TYR A 329 -19.23 15.63 21.53
C TYR A 329 -18.57 15.84 20.16
N LEU A 330 -17.91 14.78 19.66
CA LEU A 330 -17.34 14.73 18.32
C LEU A 330 -18.42 14.39 17.29
N ARG A 331 -18.42 15.07 16.14
CA ARG A 331 -19.33 14.71 15.03
C ARG A 331 -18.73 13.55 14.25
N LEU A 332 -19.34 12.37 14.35
CA LEU A 332 -18.89 11.18 13.62
C LEU A 332 -19.02 11.32 12.09
N SER A 333 -19.85 12.25 11.61
CA SER A 333 -20.06 12.51 10.18
C SER A 333 -18.90 13.27 9.52
N ASP A 334 -18.11 14.02 10.29
CA ASP A 334 -17.18 15.02 9.78
C ASP A 334 -15.73 14.73 10.20
N ILE A 335 -14.76 15.18 9.40
CA ILE A 335 -13.34 15.10 9.79
C ILE A 335 -13.05 16.20 10.81
N PRO A 336 -12.57 15.88 12.03
CA PRO A 336 -12.30 16.87 13.06
C PRO A 336 -11.26 17.91 12.61
N LEU A 337 -11.41 19.16 13.04
CA LEU A 337 -10.57 20.31 12.72
C LEU A 337 -10.43 20.69 11.23
N PHE A 338 -10.93 19.88 10.29
CA PHE A 338 -10.72 20.14 8.86
C PHE A 338 -11.25 21.51 8.43
N ARG A 339 -12.52 21.79 8.71
CA ARG A 339 -13.12 23.06 8.33
C ARG A 339 -12.44 24.24 9.03
N ASP A 340 -12.17 24.10 10.33
CA ASP A 340 -11.59 25.20 11.13
C ASP A 340 -10.17 25.56 10.64
N VAL A 341 -9.33 24.58 10.33
CA VAL A 341 -7.94 24.79 9.89
C VAL A 341 -7.84 25.21 8.42
N MET A 342 -8.70 24.66 7.55
CA MET A 342 -8.67 24.97 6.12
C MET A 342 -9.21 26.36 5.80
N HIS A 343 -10.20 26.84 6.57
CA HIS A 343 -10.75 28.20 6.44
C HIS A 343 -10.09 29.24 7.35
N SER A 344 -9.05 28.86 8.11
CA SER A 344 -8.30 29.80 8.94
C SER A 344 -7.61 30.87 8.08
N THR A 345 -7.74 32.13 8.50
CA THR A 345 -7.10 33.30 7.87
C THR A 345 -5.63 33.47 8.28
N THR A 346 -5.17 32.74 9.30
CA THR A 346 -3.76 32.76 9.72
C THR A 346 -2.93 31.78 8.88
N ASN A 347 -1.62 32.03 8.76
CA ASN A 347 -0.67 31.18 8.02
C ASN A 347 -0.42 29.83 8.75
N ALA A 348 -1.46 29.01 8.84
CA ALA A 348 -1.55 27.74 9.55
C ALA A 348 -0.98 26.54 8.76
N ARG A 349 0.18 26.71 8.09
CA ARG A 349 0.74 25.69 7.16
C ARG A 349 1.00 24.33 7.81
N ARG A 350 1.60 24.34 9.00
CA ARG A 350 1.89 23.11 9.78
C ARG A 350 0.61 22.39 10.19
N GLN A 351 -0.41 23.16 10.58
CA GLN A 351 -1.71 22.64 11.02
C GLN A 351 -2.47 22.01 9.84
N ARG A 352 -2.55 22.71 8.70
CA ARG A 352 -3.17 22.21 7.46
C ARG A 352 -2.51 20.90 7.01
N THR A 353 -1.19 20.87 7.00
CA THR A 353 -0.43 19.66 6.62
C THR A 353 -0.74 18.48 7.54
N HIS A 354 -0.84 18.73 8.85
CA HIS A 354 -1.15 17.67 9.81
C HIS A 354 -2.58 17.13 9.64
N VAL A 355 -3.58 18.01 9.52
CA VAL A 355 -4.99 17.61 9.35
C VAL A 355 -5.20 16.86 8.03
N ILE A 356 -4.59 17.31 6.93
CA ILE A 356 -4.70 16.60 5.65
C ILE A 356 -3.96 15.26 5.69
N ARG A 357 -2.84 15.16 6.40
CA ARG A 357 -2.15 13.87 6.58
C ARG A 357 -3.01 12.87 7.35
N GLN A 358 -3.70 13.31 8.40
CA GLN A 358 -4.66 12.47 9.13
C GLN A 358 -5.84 12.07 8.24
N ALA A 359 -6.36 13.01 7.44
CA ALA A 359 -7.41 12.71 6.48
C ALA A 359 -6.95 11.71 5.40
N ALA A 360 -5.71 11.83 4.93
CA ALA A 360 -5.12 10.90 3.98
C ALA A 360 -5.01 9.48 4.54
N GLN A 361 -4.52 9.36 5.78
CA GLN A 361 -4.43 8.06 6.46
C GLN A 361 -5.82 7.45 6.65
N SER A 362 -6.80 8.27 7.03
CA SER A 362 -8.17 7.80 7.24
C SER A 362 -8.91 7.42 5.96
N ALA A 363 -8.54 7.99 4.81
CA ALA A 363 -9.10 7.63 3.51
C ALA A 363 -8.82 6.17 3.09
N ARG A 364 -7.92 5.45 3.79
CA ARG A 364 -7.67 4.01 3.58
C ARG A 364 -8.87 3.14 3.91
N ALA A 365 -9.69 3.55 4.87
CA ALA A 365 -10.94 2.91 5.17
C ALA A 365 -12.05 3.89 4.83
N PHE A 366 -12.51 3.82 3.59
CA PHE A 366 -13.68 4.59 3.18
C PHE A 366 -14.90 4.06 3.93
N ASP A 367 -15.13 4.61 5.12
CA ASP A 367 -16.18 4.16 6.01
C ASP A 367 -17.52 4.78 5.56
N LEU A 368 -18.51 3.93 5.36
CA LEU A 368 -19.84 4.28 4.85
C LEU A 368 -20.57 5.26 5.77
N GLY A 369 -20.20 5.32 7.05
CA GLY A 369 -20.78 6.24 8.03
C GLY A 369 -20.29 7.69 7.90
N MET A 370 -19.17 7.96 7.22
CA MET A 370 -18.59 9.31 7.21
C MET A 370 -19.13 10.15 6.04
N ALA A 371 -19.96 11.13 6.34
CA ALA A 371 -20.50 12.07 5.34
C ALA A 371 -19.42 13.01 4.78
N ALA A 372 -18.33 13.29 5.50
CA ALA A 372 -17.27 14.19 5.05
C ALA A 372 -16.56 13.69 3.78
N PHE A 373 -16.14 12.42 3.73
CA PHE A 373 -15.59 11.87 2.49
C PHE A 373 -16.65 11.76 1.38
N LYS A 374 -17.94 11.73 1.73
CA LYS A 374 -19.02 11.80 0.75
C LYS A 374 -19.23 13.20 0.17
N SER A 375 -18.91 14.24 0.94
CA SER A 375 -19.09 15.62 0.54
C SER A 375 -18.07 16.01 -0.53
N ALA A 376 -18.56 16.55 -1.66
CA ALA A 376 -17.69 17.09 -2.70
C ALA A 376 -16.81 18.21 -2.15
N ASP A 377 -17.32 19.00 -1.20
CA ASP A 377 -16.63 20.14 -0.61
C ASP A 377 -15.29 19.76 0.03
N PHE A 378 -15.25 18.67 0.80
CA PHE A 378 -14.02 18.22 1.46
C PHE A 378 -12.92 17.93 0.43
N VAL A 379 -13.22 17.10 -0.56
CA VAL A 379 -12.26 16.72 -1.60
C VAL A 379 -11.89 17.93 -2.46
N ASN A 380 -12.85 18.76 -2.84
CA ASN A 380 -12.61 19.96 -3.65
C ASN A 380 -11.67 20.94 -2.95
N VAL A 381 -11.85 21.15 -1.64
CA VAL A 381 -10.99 22.04 -0.86
C VAL A 381 -9.57 21.47 -0.74
N SER A 382 -9.42 20.16 -0.52
CA SER A 382 -8.10 19.51 -0.52
C SER A 382 -7.41 19.57 -1.88
N LEU A 383 -8.15 19.35 -2.97
CA LEU A 383 -7.67 19.44 -4.34
C LEU A 383 -7.26 20.86 -4.73
N ALA A 384 -8.08 21.85 -4.36
CA ALA A 384 -7.78 23.26 -4.58
C ALA A 384 -6.55 23.69 -3.79
N LEU A 385 -6.38 23.23 -2.55
CA LEU A 385 -5.19 23.53 -1.76
C LEU A 385 -3.93 22.87 -2.36
N ALA A 386 -4.04 21.64 -2.86
CA ALA A 386 -2.92 20.96 -3.50
C ALA A 386 -2.41 21.67 -4.77
N ALA A 387 -3.33 22.33 -5.49
CA ALA A 387 -3.05 23.11 -6.70
C ALA A 387 -2.66 24.57 -6.41
N SER A 388 -2.94 25.08 -5.21
CA SER A 388 -2.72 26.47 -4.85
C SER A 388 -1.26 26.69 -4.44
N PRO A 389 -0.67 27.88 -4.74
CA PRO A 389 0.63 28.26 -4.17
C PRO A 389 0.58 28.41 -2.63
N LEU A 390 -0.61 28.38 -2.03
CA LEU A 390 -0.80 28.34 -0.58
C LEU A 390 -0.57 26.95 0.03
N GLY A 391 -0.53 25.89 -0.80
CA GLY A 391 -0.16 24.53 -0.40
C GLY A 391 1.35 24.36 -0.42
N ASP A 392 1.93 23.93 0.70
CA ASP A 392 3.33 23.50 0.70
C ASP A 392 3.44 22.13 0.02
N VAL A 393 4.65 21.76 -0.42
CA VAL A 393 4.95 20.44 -1.02
C VAL A 393 4.43 19.28 -0.18
N LEU A 394 4.51 19.39 1.15
CA LEU A 394 4.02 18.37 2.09
C LEU A 394 2.49 18.28 2.10
N THR A 395 1.81 19.41 1.92
CA THR A 395 0.35 19.53 1.89
C THR A 395 -0.18 18.93 0.59
N SER A 396 0.45 19.24 -0.54
CA SER A 396 0.13 18.65 -1.84
C SER A 396 0.45 17.15 -1.87
N LYS A 397 1.59 16.71 -1.32
CA LYS A 397 1.90 15.28 -1.16
C LYS A 397 0.82 14.58 -0.33
N ALA A 398 0.41 15.16 0.81
CA ALA A 398 -0.64 14.58 1.64
C ALA A 398 -2.01 14.52 0.92
N ALA A 399 -2.39 15.57 0.19
CA ALA A 399 -3.61 15.54 -0.62
C ALA A 399 -3.55 14.44 -1.70
N LEU A 400 -2.42 14.27 -2.39
CA LEU A 400 -2.22 13.20 -3.36
C LEU A 400 -2.26 11.80 -2.71
N THR A 401 -1.66 11.63 -1.52
CA THR A 401 -1.76 10.37 -0.76
C THR A 401 -3.21 10.04 -0.42
N MET A 402 -4.01 11.05 -0.06
CA MET A 402 -5.44 10.88 0.22
C MET A 402 -6.20 10.40 -1.01
N LEU A 403 -6.02 11.06 -2.16
CA LEU A 403 -6.64 10.63 -3.42
C LEU A 403 -6.25 9.21 -3.78
N PHE A 404 -5.00 8.85 -3.53
CA PHE A 404 -4.53 7.50 -3.74
C PHE A 404 -5.26 6.50 -2.84
N HIS A 405 -5.41 6.78 -1.55
CA HIS A 405 -6.15 5.88 -0.67
C HIS A 405 -7.65 5.78 -1.03
N LEU A 406 -8.25 6.86 -1.53
CA LEU A 406 -9.63 6.87 -2.03
C LEU A 406 -9.82 6.06 -3.33
N THR A 407 -8.79 5.98 -4.18
CA THR A 407 -8.79 5.23 -5.45
C THR A 407 -8.25 3.80 -5.32
N SER A 408 -8.00 3.35 -4.08
CA SER A 408 -7.49 2.01 -3.81
C SER A 408 -8.50 0.92 -4.13
N SER A 409 -8.01 -0.26 -4.53
CA SER A 409 -8.84 -1.45 -4.79
C SER A 409 -9.67 -1.86 -3.57
N GLU A 410 -9.17 -1.56 -2.36
CA GLU A 410 -9.85 -1.79 -1.09
C GLU A 410 -11.08 -0.90 -0.87
N ASN A 411 -11.22 0.20 -1.63
CA ASN A 411 -12.29 1.20 -1.47
C ASN A 411 -13.06 1.47 -2.79
N PRO A 412 -13.72 0.45 -3.37
CA PRO A 412 -14.43 0.62 -4.65
C PRO A 412 -15.57 1.65 -4.57
N ARG A 413 -16.18 1.83 -3.39
CA ARG A 413 -17.29 2.77 -3.17
C ARG A 413 -16.84 4.24 -3.15
N GLY A 414 -15.68 4.53 -2.56
CA GLY A 414 -15.10 5.88 -2.56
C GLY A 414 -14.72 6.32 -3.97
N LEU A 415 -14.16 5.40 -4.75
CA LEU A 415 -13.87 5.60 -6.16
C LEU A 415 -15.13 5.94 -6.98
N VAL A 416 -16.21 5.14 -6.86
CA VAL A 416 -17.49 5.43 -7.53
C VAL A 416 -17.99 6.82 -7.15
N GLN A 417 -17.91 7.20 -5.88
CA GLN A 417 -18.39 8.49 -5.44
C GLN A 417 -17.63 9.68 -6.05
N HIS A 418 -16.31 9.64 -6.11
CA HIS A 418 -15.49 10.78 -6.57
C HIS A 418 -15.22 10.80 -8.08
N VAL A 419 -15.63 9.75 -8.78
CA VAL A 419 -15.43 9.61 -10.23
C VAL A 419 -16.76 9.58 -10.98
N SER A 420 -17.87 9.25 -10.33
CA SER A 420 -19.20 9.19 -10.96
C SER A 420 -19.75 10.55 -11.39
N LYS A 421 -20.81 10.49 -12.20
CA LYS A 421 -21.50 11.61 -12.86
C LYS A 421 -21.85 12.79 -11.95
N HIS A 422 -22.13 12.56 -10.66
CA HIS A 422 -22.58 13.59 -9.74
C HIS A 422 -21.44 14.36 -9.04
N SER A 423 -20.20 13.88 -9.13
CA SER A 423 -19.04 14.48 -8.47
C SER A 423 -17.73 14.11 -9.19
N PHE A 424 -17.58 14.52 -10.45
CA PHE A 424 -16.37 14.28 -11.27
C PHE A 424 -15.16 15.16 -10.86
N SER A 425 -15.13 15.67 -9.63
CA SER A 425 -14.14 16.66 -9.20
C SER A 425 -12.71 16.14 -9.26
N LEU A 426 -12.50 14.85 -9.01
CA LEU A 426 -11.18 14.23 -9.15
C LEU A 426 -10.70 14.27 -10.60
N LEU A 427 -11.52 13.83 -11.56
CA LEU A 427 -11.14 13.78 -12.96
C LEU A 427 -10.99 15.18 -13.56
N ALA A 428 -11.85 16.12 -13.15
CA ALA A 428 -11.72 17.54 -13.53
C ALA A 428 -10.41 18.14 -13.05
N TRP A 429 -10.06 17.87 -11.78
CA TRP A 429 -8.83 18.36 -11.18
C TRP A 429 -7.59 17.72 -11.82
N ILE A 430 -7.58 16.40 -12.05
CA ILE A 430 -6.46 15.74 -12.74
C ILE A 430 -6.28 16.34 -14.12
N ARG A 431 -7.37 16.56 -14.88
CA ARG A 431 -7.30 17.21 -16.19
C ARG A 431 -6.68 18.60 -16.10
N GLN A 432 -7.06 19.40 -15.11
CA GLN A 432 -6.47 20.72 -14.89
C GLN A 432 -4.98 20.63 -14.56
N GLN A 433 -4.57 19.73 -13.65
CA GLN A 433 -3.16 19.55 -13.28
C GLN A 433 -2.30 19.05 -14.44
N VAL A 434 -2.78 18.04 -15.17
CA VAL A 434 -2.08 17.55 -16.36
C VAL A 434 -1.93 18.67 -17.38
N SER A 435 -2.97 19.48 -17.62
CA SER A 435 -2.86 20.61 -18.56
C SER A 435 -1.80 21.63 -18.14
N LEU A 436 -1.66 21.93 -16.83
CA LEU A 436 -0.64 22.84 -16.32
C LEU A 436 0.77 22.27 -16.51
N GLU A 437 0.97 21.00 -16.14
CA GLU A 437 2.26 20.32 -16.27
C GLU A 437 2.66 20.09 -17.75
N LEU A 438 1.69 19.87 -18.65
CA LEU A 438 1.95 19.76 -20.09
C LEU A 438 2.40 21.10 -20.68
N ASN A 439 1.80 22.22 -20.26
CA ASN A 439 2.25 23.54 -20.70
C ASN A 439 3.69 23.80 -20.22
N ALA A 440 3.98 23.51 -18.95
CA ALA A 440 5.33 23.61 -18.39
C ALA A 440 6.34 22.72 -19.14
N LEU A 441 5.93 21.50 -19.54
CA LEU A 441 6.75 20.59 -20.33
C LEU A 441 7.10 21.18 -21.71
N ILE A 442 6.11 21.76 -22.39
CA ILE A 442 6.26 22.33 -23.73
C ILE A 442 7.14 23.59 -23.71
N GLU A 443 6.96 24.44 -22.69
CA GLU A 443 7.77 25.64 -22.45
C GLU A 443 9.22 25.27 -22.11
N ALA A 444 9.43 24.35 -21.16
CA ALA A 444 10.78 23.90 -20.79
C ALA A 444 11.51 23.23 -21.97
N ALA A 445 10.79 22.45 -22.79
CA ALA A 445 11.35 21.86 -24.01
C ALA A 445 11.74 22.92 -25.06
N SER A 446 11.01 24.05 -25.14
CA SER A 446 11.39 25.17 -26.03
C SER A 446 12.61 25.95 -25.54
N MET A 447 12.73 26.14 -24.22
CA MET A 447 13.90 26.80 -23.61
C MET A 447 15.17 25.97 -23.80
N ALA A 448 15.08 24.65 -23.60
CA ALA A 448 16.20 23.72 -23.81
C ALA A 448 16.73 23.72 -25.25
N LYS A 449 15.92 24.13 -26.25
CA LYS A 449 16.34 24.23 -27.65
C LYS A 449 17.11 25.52 -27.97
N LEU A 450 16.85 26.60 -27.21
CA LEU A 450 17.34 27.95 -27.53
C LEU A 450 18.66 28.28 -26.83
N GLU A 451 19.01 27.59 -25.75
CA GLU A 451 20.13 27.96 -24.88
C GLU A 451 21.21 26.86 -24.82
N SER A 452 22.48 27.25 -24.84
CA SER A 452 23.63 26.36 -24.66
C SER A 452 24.36 26.66 -23.35
N GLY A 453 24.58 25.66 -22.49
CA GLY A 453 25.32 25.79 -21.22
C GLY A 453 24.52 25.36 -19.98
N GLU A 454 24.86 25.90 -18.79
CA GLU A 454 24.24 25.56 -17.49
C GLU A 454 22.71 25.78 -17.45
N THR A 455 22.19 26.72 -18.25
CA THR A 455 20.75 26.99 -18.33
C THR A 455 20.00 25.86 -19.06
N ALA A 456 20.64 25.17 -20.01
CA ALA A 456 20.07 23.99 -20.66
C ALA A 456 19.90 22.81 -19.69
N ASP A 457 20.85 22.61 -18.78
CA ASP A 457 20.76 21.57 -17.74
C ASP A 457 19.61 21.86 -16.74
N SER A 458 19.38 23.13 -16.43
CA SER A 458 18.25 23.56 -15.61
C SER A 458 16.91 23.33 -16.32
N ALA A 459 16.83 23.61 -17.62
CA ALA A 459 15.64 23.36 -18.43
C ALA A 459 15.37 21.85 -18.57
N LEU A 460 16.41 21.03 -18.77
CA LEU A 460 16.29 19.56 -18.80
C LEU A 460 15.84 18.98 -17.45
N ALA A 461 16.27 19.58 -16.33
CA ALA A 461 15.78 19.20 -15.01
C ALA A 461 14.28 19.50 -14.84
N LEU A 462 13.80 20.64 -15.36
CA LEU A 462 12.38 20.98 -15.38
C LEU A 462 11.57 20.03 -16.27
N VAL A 463 12.08 19.67 -17.46
CA VAL A 463 11.45 18.66 -18.33
C VAL A 463 11.34 17.31 -17.60
N ARG A 464 12.41 16.86 -16.90
CA ARG A 464 12.38 15.63 -16.11
C ARG A 464 11.35 15.68 -14.98
N ALA A 465 11.23 16.82 -14.29
CA ALA A 465 10.25 17.01 -13.24
C ALA A 465 8.81 16.97 -13.79
N ALA A 466 8.54 17.68 -14.88
CA ALA A 466 7.23 17.70 -15.53
C ALA A 466 6.82 16.28 -16.03
N LEU A 467 7.74 15.54 -16.66
CA LEU A 467 7.46 14.15 -17.07
C LEU A 467 7.13 13.24 -15.89
N ARG A 468 7.82 13.38 -14.75
CA ARG A 468 7.53 12.63 -13.51
C ARG A 468 6.14 12.95 -12.97
N ASN A 469 5.79 14.24 -12.90
CA ASN A 469 4.50 14.70 -12.41
C ASN A 469 3.35 14.19 -13.30
N VAL A 470 3.48 14.35 -14.63
CA VAL A 470 2.47 13.86 -15.59
C VAL A 470 2.34 12.34 -15.51
N THR A 471 3.45 11.61 -15.37
CA THR A 471 3.43 10.14 -15.20
C THR A 471 2.69 9.74 -13.93
N ALA A 472 2.94 10.42 -12.80
CA ALA A 472 2.25 10.13 -11.54
C ALA A 472 0.74 10.39 -11.67
N LEU A 473 0.34 11.49 -12.31
CA LEU A 473 -1.07 11.83 -12.56
C LEU A 473 -1.75 10.79 -13.48
N MET A 474 -1.08 10.38 -14.56
CA MET A 474 -1.59 9.35 -15.47
C MET A 474 -1.70 7.97 -14.81
N ARG A 475 -0.79 7.63 -13.89
CA ARG A 475 -0.90 6.40 -13.09
C ARG A 475 -2.08 6.44 -12.11
N ILE A 476 -2.42 7.60 -11.55
CA ILE A 476 -3.63 7.77 -10.74
C ILE A 476 -4.88 7.55 -11.60
N VAL A 477 -4.89 8.05 -12.85
CA VAL A 477 -5.98 7.80 -13.81
C VAL A 477 -6.08 6.32 -14.15
N LEU A 478 -4.97 5.67 -14.53
CA LEU A 478 -4.93 4.24 -14.82
C LEU A 478 -5.46 3.41 -13.64
N ARG A 479 -5.06 3.76 -12.42
CA ARG A 479 -5.53 3.10 -11.20
C ARG A 479 -7.02 3.32 -10.96
N ALA A 480 -7.52 4.53 -11.16
CA ALA A 480 -8.95 4.84 -11.04
C ALA A 480 -9.80 4.03 -12.03
N ILE A 481 -9.29 3.75 -13.22
CA ILE A 481 -10.00 2.92 -14.21
C ILE A 481 -9.88 1.43 -13.85
N ALA A 482 -8.66 0.96 -13.53
CA ALA A 482 -8.39 -0.44 -13.22
C ALA A 482 -9.12 -0.94 -11.95
N ASN A 483 -9.27 -0.07 -10.94
CA ASN A 483 -9.97 -0.39 -9.70
C ASN A 483 -11.48 -0.08 -9.76
N PHE A 484 -12.00 0.40 -10.89
CA PHE A 484 -13.42 0.71 -10.99
C PHE A 484 -14.24 -0.58 -10.88
N PRO A 485 -15.16 -0.69 -9.90
CA PRO A 485 -15.89 -1.93 -9.66
C PRO A 485 -16.89 -2.17 -10.80
N LEU A 486 -16.50 -2.97 -11.78
CA LEU A 486 -17.43 -3.61 -12.71
C LEU A 486 -18.09 -4.78 -11.97
N VAL A 487 -19.03 -4.49 -11.07
CA VAL A 487 -19.74 -5.53 -10.32
C VAL A 487 -20.66 -6.28 -11.28
N VAL A 488 -20.35 -7.53 -11.58
CA VAL A 488 -21.32 -8.53 -12.07
C VAL A 488 -22.19 -8.91 -10.88
N LEU A 489 -23.46 -8.53 -10.87
CA LEU A 489 -24.42 -9.05 -9.90
C LEU A 489 -24.63 -10.55 -10.16
N SER A 490 -25.05 -11.30 -9.14
CA SER A 490 -25.40 -12.73 -9.22
C SER A 490 -26.40 -13.08 -10.33
N ASP A 491 -27.10 -12.07 -10.85
CA ASP A 491 -28.12 -12.18 -11.89
C ASP A 491 -27.57 -11.86 -13.29
N GLY A 492 -26.25 -11.69 -13.44
CA GLY A 492 -25.59 -11.35 -14.70
C GLY A 492 -25.76 -9.89 -15.15
N SER A 493 -26.42 -9.05 -14.36
CA SER A 493 -26.53 -7.61 -14.62
C SER A 493 -25.38 -6.85 -13.96
N PHE A 494 -24.73 -5.97 -14.71
CA PHE A 494 -23.71 -5.09 -14.13
C PHE A 494 -24.38 -3.86 -13.51
N MET A 495 -23.94 -3.43 -12.32
CA MET A 495 -24.22 -2.06 -11.87
C MET A 495 -23.41 -1.09 -12.75
N HIS A 496 -23.96 -0.76 -13.91
CA HIS A 496 -23.37 0.17 -14.85
C HIS A 496 -23.60 1.61 -14.38
N ASP A 497 -22.57 2.25 -13.83
CA ASP A 497 -22.56 3.70 -13.81
C ASP A 497 -22.55 4.20 -15.27
N ARG A 498 -23.55 5.01 -15.64
CA ARG A 498 -23.68 5.66 -16.96
C ARG A 498 -22.43 6.47 -17.34
N PHE A 499 -21.60 6.80 -16.35
CA PHE A 499 -20.35 7.50 -16.57
C PHE A 499 -19.28 6.66 -17.29
N TRP A 500 -19.18 5.36 -17.02
CA TRP A 500 -18.12 4.50 -17.58
C TRP A 500 -18.59 3.53 -18.66
N VAL A 501 -19.87 3.12 -18.63
CA VAL A 501 -20.39 2.12 -19.57
C VAL A 501 -21.51 2.71 -20.44
N VAL A 502 -21.42 2.44 -21.74
CA VAL A 502 -22.41 2.81 -22.75
C VAL A 502 -23.65 1.92 -22.62
N GLN A 503 -24.81 2.49 -22.28
CA GLN A 503 -26.08 1.74 -22.15
C GLN A 503 -26.94 1.75 -23.42
N SER A 504 -26.69 2.64 -24.38
CA SER A 504 -27.48 2.79 -25.60
C SER A 504 -26.62 2.61 -26.84
N ALA A 505 -27.09 1.82 -27.81
CA ALA A 505 -26.45 1.66 -29.13
C ALA A 505 -26.32 2.97 -29.93
N ALA A 506 -26.96 4.07 -29.50
CA ALA A 506 -26.83 5.39 -30.11
C ALA A 506 -25.63 6.21 -29.59
N GLN A 507 -25.08 5.88 -28.41
CA GLN A 507 -23.92 6.58 -27.84
C GLN A 507 -22.63 5.86 -28.21
N ALA A 508 -21.67 6.57 -28.81
CA ALA A 508 -20.40 5.98 -29.24
C ALA A 508 -19.46 5.67 -28.06
N CYS A 509 -19.45 6.52 -27.02
CA CYS A 509 -18.59 6.40 -25.84
C CYS A 509 -19.30 6.95 -24.59
N ALA A 510 -18.97 6.43 -23.41
CA ALA A 510 -19.43 6.98 -22.14
C ALA A 510 -18.65 8.26 -21.77
N LEU A 511 -19.23 9.15 -20.96
CA LEU A 511 -18.63 10.45 -20.62
C LEU A 511 -17.24 10.30 -19.98
N GLY A 512 -17.07 9.39 -19.02
CA GLY A 512 -15.78 9.12 -18.38
C GLY A 512 -14.73 8.61 -19.36
N GLN A 513 -15.12 7.73 -20.28
CA GLN A 513 -14.23 7.25 -21.34
C GLN A 513 -13.77 8.37 -22.27
N THR A 514 -14.66 9.30 -22.66
CA THR A 514 -14.30 10.44 -23.51
C THR A 514 -13.34 11.40 -22.82
N ILE A 515 -13.50 11.65 -21.51
CA ILE A 515 -12.63 12.55 -20.76
C ILE A 515 -11.23 11.96 -20.62
N VAL A 516 -11.12 10.68 -20.25
CA VAL A 516 -9.81 10.02 -20.13
C VAL A 516 -9.12 9.91 -21.49
N MET A 517 -9.83 9.53 -22.55
CA MET A 517 -9.21 9.47 -23.88
C MET A 517 -8.79 10.84 -24.39
N GLY A 518 -9.54 11.89 -24.06
CA GLY A 518 -9.12 13.27 -24.31
C GLY A 518 -7.82 13.61 -23.59
N LEU A 519 -7.67 13.18 -22.34
CA LEU A 519 -6.45 13.37 -21.55
C LEU A 519 -5.26 12.61 -22.14
N VAL A 520 -5.43 11.31 -22.45
CA VAL A 520 -4.42 10.45 -23.10
C VAL A 520 -3.95 11.04 -24.42
N ARG A 521 -4.86 11.58 -25.22
CA ARG A 521 -4.51 12.23 -26.49
C ARG A 521 -3.70 13.50 -26.25
N GLN A 522 -4.14 14.35 -25.34
CA GLN A 522 -3.42 15.60 -25.01
C GLN A 522 -2.01 15.33 -24.47
N THR A 523 -1.85 14.31 -23.62
CA THR A 523 -0.53 13.94 -23.08
C THR A 523 0.39 13.40 -24.17
N LEU A 524 -0.10 12.55 -25.07
CA LEU A 524 0.70 12.02 -26.18
C LEU A 524 1.04 13.11 -27.21
N ASP A 525 0.11 14.01 -27.52
CA ASP A 525 0.34 15.15 -28.42
C ASP A 525 1.45 16.07 -27.87
N ALA A 526 1.38 16.40 -26.58
CA ALA A 526 2.38 17.21 -25.90
C ALA A 526 3.74 16.49 -25.78
N LEU A 527 3.73 15.19 -25.44
CA LEU A 527 4.95 14.36 -25.41
C LEU A 527 5.64 14.34 -26.77
N ALA A 528 4.91 14.06 -27.85
CA ALA A 528 5.45 14.04 -29.21
C ALA A 528 6.05 15.41 -29.57
N CYS A 529 5.32 16.50 -29.33
CA CYS A 529 5.81 17.85 -29.62
C CYS A 529 7.06 18.21 -28.81
N SER A 530 7.12 17.86 -27.52
CA SER A 530 8.28 18.12 -26.67
C SER A 530 9.50 17.28 -27.09
N LEU A 531 9.31 16.01 -27.46
CA LEU A 531 10.39 15.16 -27.97
C LEU A 531 10.95 15.66 -29.31
N GLU A 532 10.08 16.12 -30.22
CA GLU A 532 10.50 16.74 -31.49
C GLU A 532 11.27 18.04 -31.26
N ARG A 533 10.85 18.87 -30.30
CA ARG A 533 11.52 20.14 -29.97
C ARG A 533 12.88 19.93 -29.32
N LEU A 534 12.99 18.93 -28.44
CA LEU A 534 14.25 18.57 -27.79
C LEU A 534 15.26 18.01 -28.79
N GLY A 535 14.80 17.51 -29.95
CA GLY A 535 15.65 17.04 -31.05
C GLY A 535 16.78 16.18 -30.50
N LEU A 536 16.43 15.03 -29.91
CA LEU A 536 17.35 14.09 -29.24
C LEU A 536 18.43 13.59 -30.22
N CYS A 537 19.37 14.48 -30.56
CA CYS A 537 20.59 14.22 -31.28
C CYS A 537 21.59 13.61 -30.28
N ALA A 538 22.48 12.76 -30.79
CA ALA A 538 23.35 11.89 -30.03
C ALA A 538 24.23 12.55 -28.94
N GLU A 539 24.33 13.88 -28.90
CA GLU A 539 25.17 14.63 -27.95
C GLU A 539 24.50 14.91 -26.58
N TYR A 540 23.16 14.81 -26.46
CA TYR A 540 22.41 15.11 -25.21
C TYR A 540 21.55 13.95 -24.68
N ALA A 541 21.80 12.72 -25.15
CA ALA A 541 20.98 11.55 -24.83
C ALA A 541 21.12 11.10 -23.37
N GLN A 542 20.47 11.81 -22.43
CA GLN A 542 20.35 11.35 -21.04
C GLN A 542 19.37 10.16 -20.99
N PRO A 543 19.83 8.93 -20.64
CA PRO A 543 18.98 7.74 -20.63
C PRO A 543 17.81 7.87 -19.65
N GLY A 544 17.95 8.68 -18.59
CA GLY A 544 16.89 8.94 -17.63
C GLY A 544 15.69 9.71 -18.20
N LEU A 545 15.90 10.59 -19.18
CA LEU A 545 14.82 11.33 -19.83
C LEU A 545 14.03 10.40 -20.77
N ALA A 546 14.73 9.63 -21.59
CA ALA A 546 14.14 8.63 -22.48
C ALA A 546 13.35 7.57 -21.69
N LEU A 547 13.88 7.10 -20.56
CA LEU A 547 13.18 6.19 -19.67
C LEU A 547 11.87 6.80 -19.13
N SER A 548 11.90 8.05 -18.69
CA SER A 548 10.72 8.75 -18.17
C SER A 548 9.64 8.92 -19.23
N ALA A 549 10.05 9.26 -20.47
CA ALA A 549 9.16 9.39 -21.62
C ALA A 549 8.53 8.04 -22.03
N LEU A 550 9.31 6.96 -22.04
CA LEU A 550 8.81 5.60 -22.32
C LEU A 550 7.80 5.14 -21.27
N ILE A 551 8.06 5.38 -19.99
CA ILE A 551 7.13 5.05 -18.91
C ILE A 551 5.80 5.81 -19.09
N LEU A 552 5.86 7.12 -19.40
CA LEU A 552 4.67 7.91 -19.65
C LEU A 552 3.89 7.38 -20.86
N LEU A 553 4.57 7.11 -21.97
CA LEU A 553 3.97 6.55 -23.18
C LEU A 553 3.26 5.23 -22.89
N ARG A 554 3.92 4.32 -22.16
CA ARG A 554 3.35 3.05 -21.74
C ARG A 554 2.08 3.23 -20.93
N THR A 555 2.11 4.07 -19.89
CA THR A 555 0.94 4.30 -19.04
C THR A 555 -0.25 4.87 -19.81
N CYS A 556 -0.01 5.70 -20.83
CA CYS A 556 -1.04 6.23 -21.72
C CYS A 556 -1.66 5.13 -22.60
N VAL A 557 -0.83 4.27 -23.18
CA VAL A 557 -1.28 3.14 -24.01
C VAL A 557 -2.05 2.11 -23.19
N ASP A 558 -1.55 1.75 -22.01
CA ASP A 558 -2.21 0.81 -21.10
C ASP A 558 -3.58 1.36 -20.62
N SER A 559 -3.67 2.66 -20.38
CA SER A 559 -4.95 3.32 -20.05
C SER A 559 -5.95 3.23 -21.20
N ALA A 560 -5.51 3.48 -22.44
CA ALA A 560 -6.35 3.39 -23.62
C ALA A 560 -6.80 1.94 -23.90
N ARG A 561 -5.91 0.96 -23.72
CA ARG A 561 -6.22 -0.46 -23.86
C ARG A 561 -7.27 -0.91 -22.84
N LEU A 562 -7.08 -0.58 -21.57
CA LEU A 562 -8.01 -0.97 -20.53
C LEU A 562 -9.41 -0.39 -20.75
N LEU A 563 -9.52 0.85 -21.24
CA LEU A 563 -10.82 1.43 -21.62
C LEU A 563 -11.46 0.75 -22.84
N ALA A 564 -10.65 0.32 -23.81
CA ALA A 564 -11.14 -0.44 -24.96
C ALA A 564 -11.67 -1.82 -24.53
N ASP A 565 -10.96 -2.50 -23.64
CA ASP A 565 -11.37 -3.79 -23.07
C ASP A 565 -12.68 -3.64 -22.26
N MET A 566 -12.82 -2.57 -21.47
CA MET A 566 -14.07 -2.25 -20.78
C MET A 566 -15.25 -2.03 -21.73
N GLN A 567 -15.02 -1.40 -22.89
CA GLN A 567 -16.06 -1.19 -23.89
C GLN A 567 -16.42 -2.48 -24.63
N ALA A 568 -15.42 -3.31 -24.98
CA ALA A 568 -15.63 -4.59 -25.65
C ALA A 568 -16.44 -5.58 -24.78
N GLY A 569 -16.19 -5.60 -23.46
CA GLY A 569 -16.99 -6.40 -22.52
C GLY A 569 -18.45 -5.93 -22.38
N ALA A 570 -18.76 -4.66 -22.68
CA ALA A 570 -20.10 -4.09 -22.54
C ALA A 570 -20.91 -4.09 -23.85
N SER A 571 -20.27 -3.97 -25.02
CA SER A 571 -20.94 -3.93 -26.32
C SER A 571 -20.52 -5.10 -27.20
N ALA A 572 -21.21 -6.23 -27.09
CA ALA A 572 -20.95 -7.44 -27.89
C ALA A 572 -21.14 -7.28 -29.42
N GLN A 573 -21.59 -6.11 -29.92
CA GLN A 573 -22.06 -5.95 -31.30
C GLN A 573 -21.37 -4.84 -32.13
N ARG A 574 -20.46 -4.01 -31.57
CA ARG A 574 -19.76 -2.95 -32.33
C ARG A 574 -18.30 -2.77 -31.92
N PRO A 575 -17.41 -2.42 -32.88
CA PRO A 575 -16.02 -2.06 -32.55
C PRO A 575 -15.99 -0.78 -31.69
N PRO A 576 -15.15 -0.71 -30.65
CA PRO A 576 -15.10 0.44 -29.76
C PRO A 576 -14.68 1.71 -30.50
N ALA A 577 -15.48 2.78 -30.42
CA ALA A 577 -15.12 4.09 -30.99
C ALA A 577 -13.91 4.75 -30.31
N LEU A 578 -13.47 4.23 -29.16
CA LEU A 578 -12.27 4.63 -28.42
C LEU A 578 -10.97 4.12 -29.06
N LEU A 579 -11.03 3.17 -30.00
CA LEU A 579 -9.87 2.63 -30.72
C LEU A 579 -9.36 3.56 -31.83
N ALA A 580 -9.31 4.87 -31.54
CA ALA A 580 -9.02 5.88 -32.54
C ALA A 580 -7.58 5.75 -33.10
N PRO A 581 -7.38 5.74 -34.42
CA PRO A 581 -6.06 5.63 -35.06
C PRO A 581 -5.12 6.79 -34.67
N ALA A 582 -5.68 7.93 -34.25
CA ALA A 582 -4.92 9.10 -33.80
C ALA A 582 -4.02 8.83 -32.58
N VAL A 583 -4.45 7.98 -31.63
CA VAL A 583 -3.67 7.67 -30.41
C VAL A 583 -2.46 6.83 -30.77
N ALA A 584 -2.64 5.81 -31.62
CA ALA A 584 -1.57 4.97 -32.12
C ALA A 584 -0.57 5.76 -32.98
N GLN A 585 -1.06 6.64 -33.86
CA GLN A 585 -0.21 7.50 -34.68
C GLN A 585 0.68 8.39 -33.81
N LYS A 586 0.14 8.96 -32.73
CA LYS A 586 0.90 9.82 -31.81
C LYS A 586 1.88 9.06 -30.94
N ALA A 587 1.50 7.89 -30.44
CA ALA A 587 2.42 7.01 -29.73
C ALA A 587 3.58 6.56 -30.63
N LEU A 588 3.30 6.22 -31.90
CA LEU A 588 4.31 5.88 -32.90
C LEU A 588 5.25 7.05 -33.22
N GLN A 589 4.73 8.27 -33.33
CA GLN A 589 5.55 9.48 -33.50
C GLN A 589 6.54 9.63 -32.34
N SER A 590 6.08 9.48 -31.09
CA SER A 590 6.96 9.55 -29.91
C SER A 590 7.99 8.42 -29.86
N LEU A 591 7.61 7.18 -30.22
CA LEU A 591 8.54 6.04 -30.23
C LEU A 591 9.65 6.19 -31.26
N ARG A 592 9.36 6.69 -32.47
CA ARG A 592 10.37 6.91 -33.51
C ARG A 592 11.49 7.85 -33.06
N VAL A 593 11.14 8.88 -32.29
CA VAL A 593 12.14 9.80 -31.72
C VAL A 593 13.00 9.12 -30.65
N LEU A 594 12.42 8.21 -29.88
CA LEU A 594 13.11 7.47 -28.79
C LEU A 594 13.95 6.29 -29.31
N GLU A 595 13.63 5.71 -30.47
CA GLU A 595 14.37 4.61 -31.10
C GLU A 595 15.85 4.94 -31.34
N HIS A 596 16.14 6.18 -31.72
CA HIS A 596 17.51 6.66 -31.91
C HIS A 596 18.36 6.55 -30.63
N VAL A 597 17.73 6.65 -29.46
CA VAL A 597 18.40 6.56 -28.15
C VAL A 597 18.49 5.10 -27.67
N VAL A 598 17.48 4.27 -27.98
CA VAL A 598 17.42 2.86 -27.56
C VAL A 598 18.42 1.98 -28.33
N ASN A 599 18.62 2.24 -29.63
CA ASN A 599 19.55 1.47 -30.48
C ASN A 599 21.04 1.63 -30.07
N CYS A 600 21.34 2.51 -29.11
CA CYS A 600 22.68 2.64 -28.51
C CYS A 600 22.87 1.75 -27.26
N SER A 601 21.86 0.98 -26.83
CA SER A 601 21.85 0.20 -25.57
C SER A 601 21.72 -1.31 -25.78
N ASP A 602 22.84 -2.00 -25.97
CA ASP A 602 22.88 -3.30 -26.65
C ASP A 602 22.78 -4.55 -25.74
N ARG A 603 22.06 -4.52 -24.61
CA ARG A 603 21.92 -5.71 -23.75
C ARG A 603 20.53 -5.89 -23.13
N THR A 604 19.92 -7.04 -23.39
CA THR A 604 18.67 -7.51 -22.81
C THR A 604 18.90 -8.11 -21.41
N VAL A 605 18.40 -7.44 -20.38
CA VAL A 605 18.16 -8.04 -19.06
C VAL A 605 16.65 -8.03 -18.85
N HIS A 606 16.08 -9.10 -18.29
CA HIS A 606 14.67 -9.15 -17.94
C HIS A 606 14.43 -8.57 -16.53
N LEU A 607 13.52 -7.61 -16.41
CA LEU A 607 13.01 -7.00 -15.19
C LEU A 607 12.16 -8.07 -14.52
N ARG A 608 12.62 -8.50 -13.35
CA ARG A 608 11.92 -9.49 -12.51
C ARG A 608 10.61 -8.95 -11.91
N TYR A 609 10.41 -7.64 -11.95
CA TYR A 609 9.21 -6.94 -11.49
C TYR A 609 8.93 -5.77 -12.42
N ASP A 610 7.69 -5.69 -12.92
CA ASP A 610 7.25 -4.63 -13.80
C ASP A 610 6.47 -3.56 -13.01
N PRO A 611 7.11 -2.45 -12.60
CA PRO A 611 6.47 -1.40 -11.83
C PRO A 611 5.39 -0.64 -12.64
N CYS A 612 5.32 -0.87 -13.94
CA CYS A 612 4.37 -0.19 -14.83
C CYS A 612 3.19 -1.08 -15.25
N SER A 613 3.17 -2.36 -14.87
CA SER A 613 2.03 -3.23 -15.19
C SER A 613 0.74 -2.69 -14.57
N VAL A 614 -0.39 -2.86 -15.27
CA VAL A 614 -1.71 -2.46 -14.76
C VAL A 614 -1.98 -3.07 -13.37
N VAL A 615 -1.60 -4.32 -13.15
CA VAL A 615 -1.80 -5.02 -11.88
C VAL A 615 -0.96 -4.42 -10.74
N SER A 616 0.29 -4.05 -11.02
CA SER A 616 1.16 -3.42 -10.01
C SER A 616 0.72 -1.99 -9.70
N VAL A 617 0.29 -1.22 -10.70
CA VAL A 617 -0.28 0.13 -10.51
C VAL A 617 -1.59 0.07 -9.74
N ALA A 618 -2.47 -0.89 -10.05
CA ALA A 618 -3.75 -1.09 -9.35
C ALA A 618 -3.55 -1.42 -7.86
N LYS A 619 -2.61 -2.32 -7.55
CA LYS A 619 -2.34 -2.85 -6.20
C LYS A 619 -1.35 -2.02 -5.36
N ALA A 620 -0.73 -0.97 -5.91
CA ALA A 620 0.21 -0.15 -5.17
C ALA A 620 -0.42 0.48 -3.90
N GLN A 621 0.37 0.70 -2.84
CA GLN A 621 -0.07 1.25 -1.53
C GLN A 621 0.39 2.72 -1.23
N PHE A 622 1.14 3.38 -2.14
CA PHE A 622 1.80 4.72 -2.01
C PHE A 622 3.05 4.70 -1.08
N SER A 623 4.17 5.43 -1.24
CA SER A 623 4.42 6.78 -1.77
C SER A 623 5.70 6.96 -2.61
N GLU A 624 6.45 5.87 -2.85
CA GLU A 624 7.69 5.91 -3.62
C GLU A 624 7.47 5.40 -5.05
N SER A 625 6.79 4.27 -5.27
CA SER A 625 6.61 3.68 -6.62
C SER A 625 5.95 4.56 -7.70
N LEU A 626 5.14 5.57 -7.33
CA LEU A 626 4.48 6.47 -8.29
C LEU A 626 5.35 7.63 -8.77
N PHE A 627 6.15 8.21 -7.87
CA PHE A 627 7.06 9.34 -8.14
C PHE A 627 8.50 8.89 -8.42
N CYS A 628 8.84 7.68 -7.97
CA CYS A 628 10.05 7.00 -8.34
C CYS A 628 9.95 6.61 -9.82
N ASN A 629 10.76 7.29 -10.63
CA ASN A 629 11.41 6.63 -11.75
C ASN A 629 12.53 5.68 -11.26
N ASP A 630 12.61 5.44 -9.94
CA ASP A 630 13.64 4.66 -9.28
C ASP A 630 13.47 3.17 -9.53
N ILE A 631 13.74 2.79 -10.77
CA ILE A 631 14.55 1.60 -11.01
C ILE A 631 16.02 1.91 -10.62
N VAL A 632 16.36 3.12 -10.15
CA VAL A 632 17.72 3.59 -9.88
C VAL A 632 18.13 3.55 -8.39
N VAL A 633 17.22 3.69 -7.41
CA VAL A 633 17.62 3.89 -5.99
C VAL A 633 17.69 2.59 -5.16
N GLU A 634 16.92 1.53 -5.42
CA GLU A 634 16.90 0.35 -4.52
C GLU A 634 18.08 -0.64 -4.65
N CYS A 635 19.12 -0.35 -5.43
CA CYS A 635 20.37 -1.14 -5.41
C CYS A 635 21.51 -0.48 -4.60
N TYR A 636 21.35 0.78 -4.19
CA TYR A 636 22.35 1.46 -3.38
C TYR A 636 21.76 1.75 -2.00
N GLY A 637 22.10 0.89 -1.03
CA GLY A 637 21.98 1.28 0.37
C GLY A 637 22.81 2.55 0.60
N ASN A 638 22.20 3.56 1.22
CA ASN A 638 22.81 4.71 1.87
C ASN A 638 24.29 4.99 1.52
N VAL A 639 24.54 5.51 0.32
CA VAL A 639 25.77 6.26 0.04
C VAL A 639 25.35 7.48 -0.76
N ALA A 640 25.06 8.57 -0.04
CA ALA A 640 25.26 9.89 -0.60
C ALA A 640 26.72 9.96 -1.07
N ASP A 641 26.96 10.45 -2.28
CA ASP A 641 28.27 10.63 -2.91
C ASP A 641 28.89 9.39 -3.57
N SER A 642 28.49 9.09 -4.81
CA SER A 642 29.45 8.65 -5.84
C SER A 642 28.90 8.85 -7.26
N ALA A 643 29.59 9.67 -8.04
CA ALA A 643 29.33 9.95 -9.46
C ALA A 643 29.72 8.77 -10.39
N GLN A 644 29.54 7.53 -9.96
CA GLN A 644 29.94 6.32 -10.68
C GLN A 644 28.83 5.27 -10.68
N ALA A 645 27.64 5.62 -11.16
CA ALA A 645 26.69 4.62 -11.63
C ALA A 645 27.17 4.10 -13.00
N SER A 646 27.37 2.79 -13.14
CA SER A 646 27.87 2.21 -14.39
C SER A 646 26.86 2.43 -15.55
N PRO A 647 27.26 3.04 -16.68
CA PRO A 647 26.34 3.42 -17.77
C PRO A 647 25.65 2.20 -18.42
N CYS A 648 26.21 1.01 -18.26
CA CYS A 648 25.68 -0.25 -18.77
C CYS A 648 24.38 -0.73 -18.10
N LEU A 649 24.11 -0.38 -16.83
CA LEU A 649 22.89 -0.81 -16.13
C LEU A 649 21.66 0.06 -16.45
N ALA A 650 21.87 1.32 -16.85
CA ALA A 650 20.81 2.21 -17.30
C ALA A 650 20.37 1.88 -18.74
N ALA A 651 21.34 1.51 -19.59
CA ALA A 651 21.13 1.05 -20.96
C ALA A 651 20.24 -0.20 -21.03
N THR A 652 20.48 -1.20 -20.18
CA THR A 652 19.71 -2.46 -20.16
C THR A 652 18.25 -2.26 -19.76
N LYS A 653 17.96 -1.33 -18.85
CA LYS A 653 16.60 -0.99 -18.40
C LYS A 653 15.79 -0.24 -19.45
N LEU A 654 16.46 0.60 -20.25
CA LEU A 654 15.84 1.36 -21.33
C LEU A 654 15.31 0.43 -22.43
N GLY A 655 16.13 -0.52 -22.87
CA GLY A 655 15.75 -1.50 -23.89
C GLY A 655 14.55 -2.37 -23.49
N GLU A 656 14.46 -2.75 -22.21
CA GLU A 656 13.30 -3.50 -21.74
C GLU A 656 12.03 -2.66 -21.59
N CYS A 657 12.14 -1.42 -21.10
CA CYS A 657 10.99 -0.52 -21.06
C CYS A 657 10.44 -0.28 -22.48
N TYR A 658 11.33 -0.13 -23.47
CA TYR A 658 10.96 -0.06 -24.88
C TYR A 658 10.24 -1.33 -25.35
N ARG A 659 10.78 -2.53 -25.05
CA ARG A 659 10.13 -3.81 -25.35
C ARG A 659 8.71 -3.90 -24.78
N LEU A 660 8.52 -3.49 -23.52
CA LEU A 660 7.22 -3.52 -22.85
C LEU A 660 6.25 -2.46 -23.41
N CYS A 661 6.73 -1.29 -23.83
CA CYS A 661 5.91 -0.29 -24.53
C CYS A 661 5.39 -0.85 -25.86
N VAL A 662 6.28 -1.47 -26.64
CA VAL A 662 5.93 -2.09 -27.93
C VAL A 662 4.94 -3.24 -27.72
N ASP A 663 5.11 -4.04 -26.67
CA ASP A 663 4.16 -5.11 -26.31
C ASP A 663 2.78 -4.56 -25.92
N SER A 664 2.74 -3.44 -25.20
CA SER A 664 1.48 -2.78 -24.81
C SER A 664 0.74 -2.21 -26.03
N LEU A 665 1.47 -1.62 -26.97
CA LEU A 665 0.93 -1.16 -28.27
C LEU A 665 0.47 -2.33 -29.14
N LEU A 666 1.24 -3.42 -29.18
CA LEU A 666 0.86 -4.64 -29.88
C LEU A 666 -0.46 -5.17 -29.30
N GLY A 667 -0.56 -5.30 -27.98
CA GLY A 667 -1.79 -5.74 -27.32
C GLY A 667 -3.00 -4.84 -27.59
N TRP A 668 -2.79 -3.52 -27.72
CA TRP A 668 -3.83 -2.60 -28.16
C TRP A 668 -4.20 -2.79 -29.64
N CYS A 669 -3.23 -2.97 -30.53
CA CYS A 669 -3.51 -3.26 -31.95
C CYS A 669 -4.28 -4.58 -32.14
N LEU A 670 -3.95 -5.60 -31.35
CA LEU A 670 -4.61 -6.90 -31.41
C LEU A 670 -6.05 -6.86 -30.87
N SER A 671 -6.39 -5.90 -30.00
CA SER A 671 -7.77 -5.69 -29.55
C SER A 671 -8.62 -4.86 -30.54
N VAL A 672 -8.00 -4.32 -31.60
CA VAL A 672 -8.69 -3.55 -32.64
C VAL A 672 -9.08 -4.47 -33.81
N PRO A 673 -10.36 -4.47 -34.26
CA PRO A 673 -10.74 -5.18 -35.46
C PRO A 673 -10.08 -4.57 -36.71
N TRP A 674 -9.66 -5.43 -37.64
CA TRP A 674 -8.91 -5.11 -38.86
C TRP A 674 -9.47 -3.93 -39.69
N ALA A 675 -10.78 -3.72 -39.67
CA ALA A 675 -11.47 -2.70 -40.45
C ALA A 675 -11.22 -1.24 -39.98
N THR A 676 -10.78 -1.02 -38.73
CA THR A 676 -10.70 0.33 -38.13
C THR A 676 -9.28 0.87 -37.96
N CYS A 677 -8.24 0.06 -38.15
CA CYS A 677 -6.85 0.49 -38.01
C CYS A 677 -6.27 0.96 -39.36
N THR A 678 -5.42 1.98 -39.34
CA THR A 678 -4.60 2.34 -40.50
C THR A 678 -3.63 1.20 -40.79
N LYS A 679 -3.84 0.49 -41.91
CA LYS A 679 -3.08 -0.72 -42.33
C LYS A 679 -1.55 -0.56 -42.24
N ARG A 680 -1.03 0.67 -42.45
CA ARG A 680 0.41 0.97 -42.37
C ARG A 680 0.95 1.01 -40.94
N ASP A 681 0.19 1.56 -40.00
CA ASP A 681 0.65 1.77 -38.61
C ASP A 681 0.63 0.45 -37.82
N ALA A 682 -0.37 -0.40 -38.06
CA ALA A 682 -0.44 -1.74 -37.46
C ALA A 682 0.78 -2.60 -37.86
N ILE A 683 1.19 -2.54 -39.12
CA ILE A 683 2.37 -3.28 -39.62
C ILE A 683 3.66 -2.75 -39.01
N ASP A 684 3.76 -1.43 -38.86
CA ASP A 684 4.91 -0.78 -38.25
C ASP A 684 5.03 -1.13 -36.74
N ILE A 685 3.92 -1.41 -36.06
CA ILE A 685 3.91 -1.89 -34.66
C ILE A 685 4.30 -3.38 -34.60
N ILE A 686 3.71 -4.20 -35.47
CA ILE A 686 3.97 -5.65 -35.52
C ILE A 686 5.43 -5.93 -35.90
N SER A 687 5.98 -5.21 -36.88
CA SER A 687 7.39 -5.36 -37.28
C SER A 687 8.34 -5.06 -36.11
N ARG A 688 8.11 -3.96 -35.38
CA ARG A 688 8.88 -3.62 -34.17
C ARG A 688 8.73 -4.67 -33.07
N ALA A 689 7.53 -5.18 -32.84
CA ALA A 689 7.29 -6.19 -31.81
C ALA A 689 8.06 -7.50 -32.09
N ILE A 690 8.17 -7.88 -33.37
CA ILE A 690 8.93 -9.06 -33.81
C ILE A 690 10.44 -8.81 -33.62
N VAL A 691 10.95 -7.65 -34.06
CA VAL A 691 12.38 -7.30 -33.96
C VAL A 691 12.86 -7.25 -32.50
N VAL A 692 12.02 -6.75 -31.59
CA VAL A 692 12.39 -6.56 -30.17
C VAL A 692 12.08 -7.81 -29.31
N GLY A 693 11.45 -8.84 -29.88
CA GLY A 693 11.08 -10.06 -29.14
C GLY A 693 10.06 -9.79 -28.03
N ALA A 694 9.03 -9.00 -28.32
CA ALA A 694 7.95 -8.74 -27.37
C ALA A 694 7.19 -10.04 -27.02
N PRO A 695 6.79 -10.25 -25.75
CA PRO A 695 6.14 -11.50 -25.32
C PRO A 695 4.82 -11.79 -26.05
N GLY A 696 4.06 -10.76 -26.41
CA GLY A 696 2.82 -10.86 -27.20
C GLY A 696 3.04 -11.11 -28.70
N ALA A 697 4.28 -11.09 -29.20
CA ALA A 697 4.55 -11.30 -30.62
C ALA A 697 4.08 -12.67 -31.13
N THR A 698 3.91 -13.68 -30.27
CA THR A 698 3.30 -14.98 -30.63
C THR A 698 1.80 -14.85 -30.98
N GLN A 699 1.07 -13.97 -30.28
CA GLN A 699 -0.34 -13.68 -30.55
C GLN A 699 -0.53 -12.90 -31.85
N ALA A 700 0.46 -12.07 -32.22
CA ALA A 700 0.45 -11.36 -33.50
C ALA A 700 0.40 -12.31 -34.71
N ALA A 701 1.05 -13.48 -34.64
CA ALA A 701 1.04 -14.46 -35.73
C ALA A 701 -0.35 -15.04 -36.00
N ALA A 702 -1.17 -15.21 -34.96
CA ALA A 702 -2.57 -15.64 -35.09
C ALA A 702 -3.43 -14.54 -35.72
N TRP A 703 -3.27 -13.30 -35.26
CA TRP A 703 -3.98 -12.15 -35.83
C TRP A 703 -3.62 -11.89 -37.30
N ILE A 704 -2.34 -12.04 -37.68
CA ILE A 704 -1.89 -11.93 -39.07
C ILE A 704 -2.60 -12.98 -39.95
N ARG A 705 -2.79 -14.20 -39.44
CA ARG A 705 -3.52 -15.27 -40.14
C ARG A 705 -4.99 -14.91 -40.33
N ASP A 706 -5.66 -14.42 -39.29
CA ASP A 706 -7.07 -13.98 -39.37
C ASP A 706 -7.24 -12.81 -40.36
N CYS A 707 -6.24 -11.91 -40.45
CA CYS A 707 -6.25 -10.81 -41.41
C CYS A 707 -6.06 -11.29 -42.86
N GLN A 708 -5.26 -12.34 -43.09
CA GLN A 708 -5.05 -12.93 -44.40
C GLN A 708 -6.33 -13.51 -44.99
N GLU A 709 -7.22 -14.05 -44.15
CA GLU A 709 -8.52 -14.60 -44.56
C GLU A 709 -9.52 -13.51 -45.01
N HIS A 710 -9.32 -12.25 -44.61
CA HIS A 710 -10.25 -11.13 -44.86
C HIS A 710 -9.74 -10.11 -45.90
N CYS A 711 -8.56 -10.31 -46.49
CA CYS A 711 -7.95 -9.40 -47.48
C CYS A 711 -8.50 -9.63 -48.89
N THR A 712 -9.19 -8.66 -49.49
CA THR A 712 -9.85 -8.79 -50.81
C THR A 712 -9.49 -7.70 -51.84
N SER A 713 -8.66 -6.71 -51.49
CA SER A 713 -8.31 -5.58 -52.38
C SER A 713 -6.85 -5.57 -52.88
N LYS A 714 -6.55 -4.84 -53.96
CA LYS A 714 -5.19 -4.76 -54.56
C LYS A 714 -4.12 -4.15 -53.63
N ASP A 715 -4.49 -3.22 -52.75
CA ASP A 715 -3.59 -2.69 -51.72
C ASP A 715 -3.25 -3.74 -50.65
N ASP A 716 -4.09 -4.76 -50.49
CA ASP A 716 -3.87 -5.86 -49.55
C ASP A 716 -2.78 -6.82 -50.05
N HIS A 717 -2.49 -6.89 -51.35
CA HIS A 717 -1.44 -7.78 -51.87
C HIS A 717 -0.01 -7.32 -51.51
N VAL A 718 0.27 -6.01 -51.54
CA VAL A 718 1.55 -5.44 -51.08
C VAL A 718 1.68 -5.55 -49.55
N LEU A 719 0.53 -5.50 -48.88
CA LEU A 719 0.43 -5.70 -47.44
C LEU A 719 0.72 -7.15 -47.05
N ASN A 720 0.14 -8.09 -47.79
CA ASN A 720 0.26 -9.53 -47.56
C ASN A 720 1.69 -10.01 -47.84
N SER A 721 2.39 -9.45 -48.83
CA SER A 721 3.81 -9.76 -49.05
C SER A 721 4.71 -9.30 -47.91
N LYS A 722 4.47 -8.11 -47.33
CA LYS A 722 5.20 -7.63 -46.13
C LYS A 722 4.89 -8.47 -44.89
N LEU A 723 3.63 -8.85 -44.69
CA LEU A 723 3.21 -9.75 -43.61
C LEU A 723 3.82 -11.15 -43.75
N GLN A 724 3.91 -11.67 -44.98
CA GLN A 724 4.61 -12.93 -45.29
C GLN A 724 6.10 -12.86 -44.98
N THR A 725 6.78 -11.75 -45.35
CA THR A 725 8.20 -11.57 -44.98
C THR A 725 8.41 -11.48 -43.46
N LEU A 726 7.49 -10.86 -42.73
CA LEU A 726 7.55 -10.77 -41.26
C LEU A 726 7.27 -12.13 -40.60
N ALA A 727 6.33 -12.91 -41.13
CA ALA A 727 6.03 -14.26 -40.65
C ALA A 727 7.18 -15.25 -40.90
N LEU A 728 7.95 -15.06 -41.99
CA LEU A 728 9.11 -15.89 -42.34
C LEU A 728 10.41 -15.51 -41.60
N SER A 729 10.52 -14.28 -41.08
CA SER A 729 11.72 -13.80 -40.36
C SER A 729 11.87 -14.31 -38.92
N ARG A 730 10.88 -15.04 -38.43
CA ARG A 730 10.82 -15.62 -37.08
C ARG A 730 10.82 -17.13 -37.18
#